data_AF-E3BPV1-F1
#
_entry.id   AF-E3BPV1-F1
#
_cell.length_a   1.000
_cell.length_b   1.000
_cell.length_c   1.000
_cell.angle_alpha   90.00
_cell.angle_beta   90.00
_cell.angle_gamma   90.00
#
_symmetry.space_group_name_H-M   'P 1'
#
loop_
_entity.id
_entity.type
_entity.pdbx_description
1 polymer ?
#
loop_
_entity_poly.entity_id
_entity_poly.type
_entity_poly.pdbx_seq_one_letter_code
_entity_poly.pdbx_strand_id
1 'polypeptide(L)'
;MQNKNIKVLILSLACLFSTSTILADQSETDSSAKQSTFNQQFDKAWQLSFAKDYATLIQSIPAPLTVTSEKVKEALKKHGYRNIDPDKVYYHRFDGAESSPRTYNGWQHQNESPLQSYTLTQAVMLNAFNRYRDSFPGDIDLFTGIYTQDATGRYFDEHNEVRLLSSKLWDIAYYELDIQKSYSEALQAFWSKNTTRYTQLMRDAYVFSAYRQYHHGLLNQAQYQLAMSLLSPNQANETNVFRFDVYGYDSTDILLIESKHGKGGLIYIPGAPQPFYAFSSERQLKKHLFMTLKDPNNRQDLQKHFSLYLRQDGTSYSGVDSALKGFATKKWSEDYLMMKRHSITGNIFARLTEQMKARLVSDGDTMIKSNQEAQRDYVLSVAYSAMTVLPIVDFIAPEIGLPLNIALGASQFGLGIDKAINGDTQQERLKGTKMTSINAAIIGASTILPALAQYGRTLAEVTTTATEALPNSIVLNHGFPTSELDEFSSIPKIVTHPQTGEELLGVRLTNKDKAVLLRADGFGHYREIDPASGRLIEGTRIVRTVDFDTGTPQWLDNGGLKGGNDIDSEVNSGSISQTSDLPELLLPEDLPQRPGMGGSGYADMTGRVDDALRDFLELEGKVDPYAYLTDVKKLHQVSIAAQEEIKAVPFLESYDQELTGSLVYRGDTRLPDEIFHSGFNRKVEPVKFVRYDHHSRGIRGVVSTSTDQGVAVDYALHNQRGYVYAIQLNHGGKSVDTLLRGETLHEIATLNVPPEDIMFAVGPFTGTETYYRDLIDEQELRTAELLINPHSTASAEVAEKAFEKMKATLKYPLSPEMSFSERYANRTDLFWHEDEVELAEPAVMH
;
A
#
# COMPACT_ATOMS: atom_id res chain seq x y z
N MET A 1 43.65 13.41 11.26
CA MET A 1 43.17 12.45 12.27
C MET A 1 42.25 11.34 11.72
N GLN A 2 41.96 11.28 10.41
CA GLN A 2 41.05 10.27 9.83
C GLN A 2 41.66 8.88 9.54
N ASN A 3 42.98 8.76 9.36
CA ASN A 3 43.61 7.47 9.01
C ASN A 3 43.91 6.53 10.19
N LYS A 4 43.72 6.97 11.44
CA LYS A 4 43.97 6.13 12.63
C LYS A 4 42.74 5.30 13.04
N ASN A 5 41.52 5.74 12.74
CA ASN A 5 40.31 5.02 13.14
C ASN A 5 40.01 3.80 12.26
N ILE A 6 40.40 3.85 10.97
CA ILE A 6 40.22 2.72 10.04
C ILE A 6 41.15 1.54 10.41
N LYS A 7 42.38 1.82 10.86
CA LYS A 7 43.31 0.76 11.31
C LYS A 7 42.89 0.13 12.64
N VAL A 8 42.23 0.86 13.54
CA VAL A 8 41.72 0.30 14.80
C VAL A 8 40.52 -0.62 14.55
N LEU A 9 39.65 -0.29 13.59
CA LEU A 9 38.51 -1.13 13.20
C LEU A 9 38.96 -2.46 12.55
N ILE A 10 40.01 -2.41 11.71
CA ILE A 10 40.59 -3.60 11.05
C ILE A 10 41.34 -4.49 12.07
N LEU A 11 41.99 -3.92 13.08
CA LEU A 11 42.68 -4.69 14.12
C LEU A 11 41.70 -5.38 15.10
N SER A 12 40.54 -4.77 15.37
CA SER A 12 39.48 -5.40 16.18
C SER A 12 38.78 -6.56 15.47
N LEU A 13 38.73 -6.57 14.13
CA LEU A 13 38.16 -7.69 13.37
C LEU A 13 39.08 -8.92 13.37
N ALA A 14 40.40 -8.75 13.47
CA ALA A 14 41.36 -9.86 13.45
C ALA A 14 41.49 -10.59 14.80
N CYS A 15 41.21 -9.92 15.92
CA CYS A 15 41.37 -10.49 17.27
C CYS A 15 40.15 -11.27 17.79
N LEU A 16 39.04 -11.34 17.05
CA LEU A 16 37.83 -12.09 17.46
C LEU A 16 37.72 -13.50 16.84
N PHE A 17 38.65 -13.89 15.97
CA PHE A 17 38.68 -15.22 15.36
C PHE A 17 39.43 -16.30 16.17
N SER A 18 39.81 -16.01 17.41
CA SER A 18 40.56 -16.97 18.22
C SER A 18 40.36 -16.79 19.72
N THR A 19 39.36 -17.45 20.29
CA THR A 19 39.44 -18.01 21.66
C THR A 19 38.43 -19.15 21.89
N SER A 20 38.99 -20.37 21.86
CA SER A 20 38.74 -21.51 22.76
C SER A 20 37.36 -22.16 22.84
N THR A 21 37.21 -23.20 22.02
CA THR A 21 36.67 -24.52 22.37
C THR A 21 37.12 -25.00 23.76
N ILE A 22 36.17 -25.39 24.63
CA ILE A 22 36.42 -26.33 25.71
C ILE A 22 35.64 -27.60 25.39
N LEU A 23 36.38 -28.70 25.20
CA LEU A 23 35.88 -30.05 25.07
C LEU A 23 35.16 -30.50 26.36
N ALA A 24 34.00 -31.13 26.20
CA ALA A 24 33.57 -32.22 27.07
C ALA A 24 33.08 -33.36 26.17
N ASP A 25 33.74 -34.50 26.32
CA ASP A 25 33.63 -35.70 25.49
C ASP A 25 32.46 -36.59 25.97
N GLN A 26 31.71 -37.10 24.98
CA GLN A 26 30.86 -38.31 24.94
C GLN A 26 29.81 -38.63 26.02
N SER A 27 28.54 -38.55 25.59
CA SER A 27 27.69 -39.75 25.43
C SER A 27 26.55 -39.47 24.43
N GLU A 28 26.70 -39.98 23.20
CA GLU A 28 25.63 -40.05 22.22
C GLU A 28 24.61 -41.13 22.62
N THR A 29 23.34 -40.75 22.73
CA THR A 29 22.22 -41.60 22.32
C THR A 29 21.10 -40.72 21.76
N ASP A 30 21.10 -40.61 20.43
CA ASP A 30 19.91 -40.74 19.57
C ASP A 30 18.73 -39.76 19.77
N SER A 31 19.02 -38.46 19.96
CA SER A 31 17.98 -37.41 19.87
C SER A 31 18.33 -36.20 18.99
N SER A 32 19.51 -36.17 18.36
CA SER A 32 20.01 -34.99 17.62
C SER A 32 19.46 -34.86 16.18
N ALA A 33 18.91 -35.93 15.60
CA ALA A 33 18.45 -35.92 14.21
C ALA A 33 17.13 -35.16 13.98
N LYS A 34 16.36 -34.83 15.03
CA LYS A 34 15.11 -34.05 14.91
C LYS A 34 15.28 -32.56 15.22
N GLN A 35 16.45 -32.13 15.69
CA GLN A 35 16.71 -30.72 16.03
C GLN A 35 17.45 -29.94 14.92
N SER A 36 17.86 -30.59 13.82
CA SER A 36 18.74 -29.97 12.81
C SER A 36 18.05 -29.42 11.55
N THR A 37 16.80 -29.74 11.25
CA THR A 37 16.13 -29.30 10.00
C THR A 37 15.39 -27.96 10.11
N PHE A 38 15.07 -27.47 11.31
CA PHE A 38 14.33 -26.22 11.51
C PHE A 38 15.22 -24.97 11.73
N ASN A 39 16.55 -25.13 11.83
CA ASN A 39 17.51 -24.04 12.10
C ASN A 39 18.03 -23.34 10.83
N GLN A 40 17.50 -23.69 9.66
CA GLN A 40 18.01 -23.25 8.37
C GLN A 40 17.28 -21.99 7.86
N GLN A 41 15.95 -21.88 7.98
CA GLN A 41 15.13 -20.83 7.33
C GLN A 41 15.63 -19.36 7.37
N PHE A 42 16.24 -18.90 8.48
CA PHE A 42 16.68 -17.49 8.66
C PHE A 42 18.19 -17.37 8.93
N ASP A 43 18.98 -18.03 8.09
CA ASP A 43 20.44 -18.04 8.17
C ASP A 43 21.09 -16.67 7.85
N LYS A 44 22.42 -16.61 7.91
CA LYS A 44 23.15 -15.34 7.74
C LYS A 44 22.98 -14.76 6.32
N ALA A 45 22.80 -15.59 5.29
CA ALA A 45 22.56 -15.13 3.92
C ALA A 45 21.21 -14.39 3.81
N TRP A 46 20.13 -14.97 4.34
CA TRP A 46 18.82 -14.31 4.39
C TRP A 46 18.89 -13.00 5.18
N GLN A 47 19.59 -13.01 6.32
CA GLN A 47 19.78 -11.82 7.17
C GLN A 47 20.48 -10.68 6.42
N LEU A 48 21.59 -10.97 5.73
CA LEU A 48 22.33 -9.98 4.95
C LEU A 48 21.50 -9.44 3.79
N SER A 49 20.75 -10.30 3.10
CA SER A 49 19.83 -9.88 2.05
C SER A 49 18.72 -8.99 2.61
N PHE A 50 18.15 -9.31 3.79
CA PHE A 50 17.09 -8.52 4.42
C PHE A 50 17.60 -7.13 4.78
N ALA A 51 18.78 -7.08 5.38
CA ALA A 51 19.47 -5.84 5.70
C ALA A 51 19.79 -5.00 4.44
N LYS A 52 20.18 -5.63 3.32
CA LYS A 52 20.44 -4.92 2.05
C LYS A 52 19.17 -4.31 1.44
N ASP A 53 18.06 -5.05 1.45
CA ASP A 53 16.78 -4.54 0.96
C ASP A 53 16.27 -3.40 1.83
N TYR A 54 16.40 -3.53 3.15
CA TYR A 54 16.09 -2.46 4.07
C TYR A 54 16.98 -1.22 3.84
N ALA A 55 18.29 -1.42 3.68
CA ALA A 55 19.23 -0.36 3.38
C ALA A 55 18.85 0.39 2.10
N THR A 56 18.44 -0.33 1.05
CA THR A 56 17.99 0.24 -0.22
C THR A 56 16.72 1.05 -0.03
N LEU A 57 15.73 0.49 0.69
CA LEU A 57 14.46 1.16 0.99
C LEU A 57 14.71 2.51 1.69
N ILE A 58 15.43 2.52 2.81
CA ILE A 58 15.60 3.74 3.63
C ILE A 58 16.48 4.80 2.96
N GLN A 59 17.39 4.40 2.07
CA GLN A 59 18.19 5.34 1.26
C GLN A 59 17.36 6.01 0.16
N SER A 60 16.31 5.34 -0.32
CA SER A 60 15.47 5.86 -1.40
C SER A 60 14.34 6.78 -0.92
N ILE A 61 14.13 6.91 0.39
CA ILE A 61 13.13 7.80 0.95
C ILE A 61 13.49 9.26 0.63
N PRO A 62 12.57 10.03 0.01
CA PRO A 62 12.86 11.42 -0.33
C PRO A 62 13.03 12.25 0.95
N ALA A 63 14.10 13.05 1.00
CA ALA A 63 14.35 13.95 2.11
C ALA A 63 13.65 15.32 1.87
N PRO A 64 12.70 15.75 2.72
CA PRO A 64 11.93 16.98 2.50
C PRO A 64 12.79 18.23 2.31
N LEU A 65 13.87 18.38 3.08
CA LEU A 65 14.80 19.51 2.96
C LEU A 65 15.58 19.49 1.65
N THR A 66 15.90 18.31 1.10
CA THR A 66 16.59 18.21 -0.20
C THR A 66 15.66 18.63 -1.32
N VAL A 67 14.43 18.10 -1.35
CA VAL A 67 13.40 18.50 -2.32
C VAL A 67 13.11 20.00 -2.23
N THR A 68 12.98 20.53 -1.02
CA THR A 68 12.76 21.98 -0.82
C THR A 68 13.95 22.79 -1.31
N SER A 69 15.18 22.39 -0.98
CA SER A 69 16.41 23.08 -1.38
C SER A 69 16.52 23.19 -2.90
N GLU A 70 16.25 22.09 -3.61
CA GLU A 70 16.27 22.05 -5.07
C GLU A 70 15.26 23.03 -5.67
N LYS A 71 14.01 23.01 -5.18
CA LYS A 71 12.95 23.93 -5.67
C LYS A 71 13.24 25.39 -5.34
N VAL A 72 13.76 25.69 -4.16
CA VAL A 72 14.17 27.05 -3.79
C VAL A 72 15.33 27.53 -4.66
N LYS A 73 16.33 26.68 -4.95
CA LYS A 73 17.44 27.00 -5.87
C LYS A 73 16.93 27.32 -7.28
N GLU A 74 16.02 26.50 -7.81
CA GLU A 74 15.40 26.71 -9.12
C GLU A 74 14.67 28.05 -9.18
N ALA A 75 13.84 28.35 -8.17
CA ALA A 75 13.08 29.59 -8.12
C ALA A 75 13.98 30.82 -7.93
N LEU A 76 14.95 30.79 -7.03
CA LEU A 76 15.91 31.88 -6.85
C LEU A 76 16.67 32.18 -8.15
N LYS A 77 17.12 31.15 -8.87
CA LYS A 77 17.80 31.29 -10.17
C LYS A 77 16.89 31.95 -11.22
N LYS A 78 15.60 31.59 -11.27
CA LYS A 78 14.59 32.17 -12.17
C LYS A 78 14.38 33.67 -11.92
N HIS A 79 14.44 34.10 -10.66
CA HIS A 79 14.34 35.51 -10.25
C HIS A 79 15.67 36.29 -10.29
N GLY A 80 16.73 35.70 -10.85
CA GLY A 80 18.02 36.37 -11.03
C GLY A 80 18.99 36.24 -9.85
N TYR A 81 18.61 35.55 -8.76
CA TYR A 81 19.42 35.31 -7.58
C TYR A 81 20.37 34.11 -7.73
N ARG A 82 21.19 34.09 -8.78
CA ARG A 82 22.03 32.93 -9.15
C ARG A 82 23.14 32.59 -8.16
N ASN A 83 23.54 33.56 -7.32
CA ASN A 83 24.67 33.44 -6.39
C ASN A 83 24.21 33.20 -4.94
N ILE A 84 22.90 33.04 -4.70
CA ILE A 84 22.36 32.77 -3.37
C ILE A 84 22.19 31.25 -3.23
N ASP A 85 22.95 30.65 -2.33
CA ASP A 85 22.76 29.25 -1.91
C ASP A 85 21.80 29.24 -0.70
N PRO A 86 20.54 28.77 -0.85
CA PRO A 86 19.52 28.86 0.19
C PRO A 86 19.83 28.02 1.44
N ASP A 87 20.79 27.09 1.34
CA ASP A 87 21.26 26.27 2.47
C ASP A 87 22.40 26.92 3.27
N LYS A 88 22.96 28.04 2.76
CA LYS A 88 24.13 28.73 3.36
C LYS A 88 23.86 30.16 3.78
N VAL A 89 22.66 30.66 3.54
CA VAL A 89 22.23 31.98 4.02
C VAL A 89 20.99 31.81 4.89
N TYR A 90 20.82 32.75 5.81
CA TYR A 90 19.92 32.61 6.94
C TYR A 90 18.87 33.70 6.94
N TYR A 91 17.62 33.29 7.06
CA TYR A 91 16.49 34.14 7.41
C TYR A 91 16.46 34.28 8.93
N HIS A 92 16.49 35.53 9.40
CA HIS A 92 16.40 35.87 10.81
C HIS A 92 15.15 36.71 11.07
N ARG A 93 14.49 36.46 12.21
CA ARG A 93 13.42 37.29 12.76
C ARG A 93 13.88 37.95 14.05
N PHE A 94 13.56 39.22 14.24
CA PHE A 94 13.89 40.04 15.39
C PHE A 94 12.63 40.61 16.05
N ASP A 95 12.75 41.18 17.24
CA ASP A 95 11.69 41.93 17.93
C ASP A 95 11.78 43.44 17.65
N GLY A 96 12.99 43.94 17.40
CA GLY A 96 13.26 45.34 17.10
C GLY A 96 14.07 45.54 15.82
N ALA A 97 14.11 46.80 15.36
CA ALA A 97 14.87 47.21 14.19
C ALA A 97 15.32 48.66 14.34
N GLU A 98 16.52 48.97 13.85
CA GLU A 98 17.04 50.33 13.75
C GLU A 98 17.10 50.74 12.29
N SER A 99 16.65 51.95 11.95
CA SER A 99 16.72 52.42 10.56
C SER A 99 18.18 52.63 10.15
N SER A 100 18.57 52.11 8.99
CA SER A 100 19.89 52.31 8.40
C SER A 100 19.76 52.57 6.90
N PRO A 101 20.26 53.71 6.38
CA PRO A 101 20.24 53.98 4.94
C PRO A 101 21.31 53.18 4.17
N ARG A 102 22.16 52.41 4.85
CA ARG A 102 23.24 51.62 4.23
C ARG A 102 22.83 50.18 3.93
N THR A 103 21.79 49.67 4.58
CA THR A 103 21.32 48.29 4.41
C THR A 103 20.28 48.18 3.30
N TYR A 104 20.19 47.00 2.70
CA TYR A 104 19.35 46.70 1.56
C TYR A 104 17.85 46.76 1.88
N ASN A 105 17.44 46.31 3.08
CA ASN A 105 16.05 46.38 3.56
C ASN A 105 15.75 47.70 4.30
N GLY A 106 16.74 48.58 4.52
CA GLY A 106 16.60 49.84 5.25
C GLY A 106 16.63 49.72 6.78
N TRP A 107 16.87 48.52 7.30
CA TRP A 107 16.92 48.22 8.73
C TRP A 107 18.21 47.48 9.08
N GLN A 108 18.69 47.65 10.31
CA GLN A 108 19.78 46.88 10.91
C GLN A 108 19.32 46.37 12.27
N HIS A 109 19.95 45.30 12.75
CA HIS A 109 19.68 44.73 14.07
C HIS A 109 20.99 44.57 14.83
N GLN A 110 21.18 45.41 15.85
CA GLN A 110 22.42 45.46 16.64
C GLN A 110 22.22 44.87 18.04
N ASN A 111 23.18 44.07 18.51
CA ASN A 111 23.21 43.49 19.85
C ASN A 111 21.95 42.70 20.24
N GLU A 112 21.18 42.21 19.26
CA GLU A 112 20.00 41.38 19.46
C GLU A 112 20.22 40.01 18.83
N SER A 113 20.00 38.95 19.60
CA SER A 113 19.98 37.58 19.07
C SER A 113 18.67 37.36 18.32
N PRO A 114 18.68 36.78 17.10
CA PRO A 114 17.44 36.49 16.37
C PRO A 114 16.46 35.65 17.18
N LEU A 115 15.20 36.06 17.25
CA LEU A 115 14.11 35.28 17.86
C LEU A 115 13.88 33.95 17.13
N GLN A 116 14.07 33.96 15.82
CA GLN A 116 14.05 32.76 14.97
C GLN A 116 15.16 32.88 13.93
N SER A 117 15.83 31.78 13.66
CA SER A 117 16.92 31.70 12.69
C SER A 117 16.85 30.38 11.95
N TYR A 118 16.74 30.46 10.62
CA TYR A 118 16.62 29.32 9.72
C TYR A 118 17.44 29.57 8.46
N THR A 119 17.94 28.53 7.81
CA THR A 119 18.34 28.64 6.39
C THR A 119 17.12 29.01 5.54
N LEU A 120 17.30 29.54 4.33
CA LEU A 120 16.14 29.86 3.47
C LEU A 120 15.33 28.63 3.13
N THR A 121 15.99 27.50 2.86
CA THR A 121 15.33 26.21 2.63
C THR A 121 14.42 25.84 3.79
N GLN A 122 14.91 25.98 5.03
CA GLN A 122 14.13 25.70 6.23
C GLN A 122 12.99 26.71 6.43
N ALA A 123 13.23 28.00 6.18
CA ALA A 123 12.21 29.05 6.30
C ALA A 123 11.04 28.84 5.33
N VAL A 124 11.33 28.44 4.09
CA VAL A 124 10.34 28.09 3.07
C VAL A 124 9.60 26.82 3.47
N MET A 125 10.31 25.75 3.84
CA MET A 125 9.69 24.49 4.29
C MET A 125 8.71 24.71 5.45
N LEU A 126 9.11 25.53 6.43
CA LEU A 126 8.30 25.83 7.61
C LEU A 126 7.19 26.86 7.38
N ASN A 127 7.12 27.46 6.19
CA ASN A 127 6.30 28.63 5.92
C ASN A 127 6.46 29.71 7.02
N ALA A 128 7.71 30.02 7.37
CA ALA A 128 8.05 30.91 8.48
C ALA A 128 7.48 32.33 8.33
N PHE A 129 7.08 32.69 7.12
CA PHE A 129 6.53 33.99 6.73
C PHE A 129 5.03 34.13 7.02
N ASN A 130 4.28 33.03 7.16
CA ASN A 130 2.81 33.05 7.28
C ASN A 130 2.28 33.91 8.44
N ARG A 131 3.12 34.17 9.46
CA ARG A 131 2.77 35.08 10.56
C ARG A 131 2.51 36.52 10.10
N TYR A 132 3.08 36.92 8.97
CA TYR A 132 2.96 38.26 8.40
C TYR A 132 1.79 38.37 7.41
N ARG A 133 1.00 37.30 7.22
CA ARG A 133 -0.14 37.24 6.29
C ARG A 133 -1.14 38.37 6.50
N ASP A 134 -1.42 38.71 7.76
CA ASP A 134 -2.37 39.75 8.15
C ASP A 134 -1.66 41.01 8.72
N SER A 135 -0.36 41.17 8.44
CA SER A 135 0.45 42.34 8.85
C SER A 135 0.55 43.39 7.76
N PHE A 136 1.07 44.59 8.05
CA PHE A 136 1.31 45.58 7.00
C PHE A 136 2.41 45.10 6.06
N PRO A 137 2.36 45.39 4.73
CA PRO A 137 3.30 44.84 3.75
C PRO A 137 4.79 45.07 4.07
N GLY A 138 5.14 46.17 4.74
CA GLY A 138 6.52 46.48 5.13
C GLY A 138 6.99 45.82 6.43
N ASP A 139 6.08 45.24 7.23
CA ASP A 139 6.40 44.70 8.56
C ASP A 139 7.35 43.50 8.47
N ILE A 140 7.24 42.69 7.40
CA ILE A 140 8.14 41.56 7.20
C ILE A 140 9.58 42.03 7.04
N ASP A 141 9.85 43.02 6.19
CA ASP A 141 11.22 43.52 5.95
C ASP A 141 11.75 44.37 7.11
N LEU A 142 10.86 44.91 7.95
CA LEU A 142 11.18 45.58 9.21
C LEU A 142 11.68 44.59 10.27
N PHE A 143 10.93 43.51 10.51
CA PHE A 143 11.21 42.56 11.59
C PHE A 143 12.07 41.37 11.18
N THR A 144 12.54 41.35 9.93
CA THR A 144 13.33 40.23 9.40
C THR A 144 14.40 40.70 8.43
N GLY A 145 15.37 39.84 8.17
CA GLY A 145 16.32 40.02 7.08
C GLY A 145 17.03 38.72 6.73
N ILE A 146 17.76 38.76 5.61
CA ILE A 146 18.52 37.62 5.10
C ILE A 146 20.00 37.94 5.18
N TYR A 147 20.76 37.05 5.82
CA TYR A 147 22.16 37.28 6.16
C TYR A 147 23.03 36.06 5.87
N THR A 148 24.31 36.29 5.63
CA THR A 148 25.33 35.23 5.46
C THR A 148 25.77 34.64 6.79
N GLN A 149 25.60 35.38 7.89
CA GLN A 149 25.93 34.94 9.24
C GLN A 149 24.71 34.30 9.92
N ASP A 150 24.94 33.22 10.65
CA ASP A 150 23.92 32.54 11.43
C ASP A 150 23.55 33.28 12.74
N ALA A 151 22.73 32.66 13.58
CA ALA A 151 22.26 33.20 14.85
C ALA A 151 23.33 33.65 15.86
N THR A 152 24.59 33.22 15.69
CA THR A 152 25.70 33.62 16.56
C THR A 152 26.24 35.02 16.24
N GLY A 153 25.74 35.66 15.17
CA GLY A 153 26.02 37.04 14.84
C GLY A 153 25.58 38.02 15.93
N ARG A 154 26.39 39.08 16.10
CA ARG A 154 26.08 40.19 17.04
C ARG A 154 25.52 41.43 16.33
N TYR A 155 25.81 41.55 15.04
CA TYR A 155 25.39 42.66 14.20
C TYR A 155 24.86 42.08 12.90
N PHE A 156 23.65 42.48 12.54
CA PHE A 156 23.00 42.10 11.28
C PHE A 156 22.73 43.40 10.52
N ASP A 157 23.61 43.69 9.57
CA ASP A 157 23.72 44.98 8.89
C ASP A 157 24.33 44.81 7.47
N GLU A 158 24.78 45.91 6.84
CA GLU A 158 25.26 45.91 5.47
C GLU A 158 26.51 45.04 5.23
N HIS A 159 27.22 44.63 6.29
CA HIS A 159 28.45 43.85 6.18
C HIS A 159 28.18 42.36 5.97
N ASN A 160 27.00 41.87 6.38
CA ASN A 160 26.64 40.46 6.26
C ASN A 160 25.27 40.22 5.62
N GLU A 161 24.56 41.27 5.19
CA GLU A 161 23.31 41.17 4.45
C GLU A 161 23.46 40.40 3.13
N VAL A 162 22.37 39.75 2.75
CA VAL A 162 22.17 39.20 1.42
C VAL A 162 21.15 40.08 0.72
N ARG A 163 21.45 40.47 -0.53
CA ARG A 163 20.58 41.36 -1.34
C ARG A 163 19.34 40.65 -1.88
N LEU A 164 18.51 40.17 -0.96
CA LEU A 164 17.21 39.54 -1.17
C LEU A 164 16.32 39.98 -0.01
N LEU A 165 15.20 40.64 -0.31
CA LEU A 165 14.23 41.02 0.72
C LEU A 165 13.46 39.79 1.20
N SER A 166 13.08 39.77 2.48
CA SER A 166 12.26 38.70 3.04
C SER A 166 10.86 38.70 2.43
N SER A 167 10.30 39.88 2.16
CA SER A 167 9.07 40.04 1.37
C SER A 167 9.17 39.35 0.01
N LYS A 168 10.27 39.59 -0.72
CA LYS A 168 10.49 38.99 -2.04
C LYS A 168 10.67 37.47 -1.98
N LEU A 169 11.37 36.96 -0.96
CA LEU A 169 11.47 35.52 -0.74
C LEU A 169 10.09 34.91 -0.44
N TRP A 170 9.28 35.60 0.37
CA TRP A 170 7.92 35.16 0.67
C TRP A 170 7.02 35.18 -0.56
N ASP A 171 7.10 36.20 -1.42
CA ASP A 171 6.39 36.25 -2.70
C ASP A 171 6.72 35.03 -3.57
N ILE A 172 8.02 34.70 -3.70
CA ILE A 172 8.46 33.52 -4.46
C ILE A 172 7.88 32.25 -3.83
N ALA A 173 7.96 32.13 -2.50
CA ALA A 173 7.45 30.97 -1.78
C ALA A 173 5.93 30.81 -1.90
N TYR A 174 5.18 31.92 -1.89
CA TYR A 174 3.73 31.91 -1.90
C TYR A 174 3.13 31.73 -3.30
N TYR A 175 3.70 32.40 -4.31
CA TYR A 175 3.13 32.41 -5.66
C TYR A 175 3.73 31.37 -6.61
N GLU A 176 4.94 30.85 -6.34
CA GLU A 176 5.64 29.99 -7.29
C GLU A 176 6.07 28.62 -6.75
N LEU A 177 6.23 28.48 -5.43
CA LEU A 177 6.69 27.23 -4.83
C LEU A 177 5.53 26.42 -4.27
N ASP A 178 5.29 25.26 -4.87
CA ASP A 178 4.47 24.21 -4.29
C ASP A 178 5.36 23.07 -3.77
N ILE A 179 5.94 23.30 -2.59
CA ILE A 179 6.85 22.35 -1.93
C ILE A 179 6.12 21.06 -1.59
N GLN A 180 4.85 21.17 -1.24
CA GLN A 180 4.04 20.00 -0.95
C GLN A 180 3.87 19.13 -2.18
N LYS A 181 3.37 19.69 -3.29
CA LYS A 181 3.21 18.94 -4.54
C LYS A 181 4.52 18.30 -4.96
N SER A 182 5.62 19.05 -4.90
CA SER A 182 6.96 18.53 -5.23
C SER A 182 7.36 17.33 -4.36
N TYR A 183 7.03 17.36 -3.06
CA TYR A 183 7.32 16.26 -2.16
C TYR A 183 6.36 15.07 -2.33
N SER A 184 5.09 15.31 -2.63
CA SER A 184 4.11 14.28 -2.99
C SER A 184 4.56 13.53 -4.26
N GLU A 185 4.99 14.24 -5.30
CA GLU A 185 5.55 13.65 -6.52
C GLU A 185 6.80 12.81 -6.21
N ALA A 186 7.70 13.28 -5.34
CA ALA A 186 8.87 12.53 -4.91
C ALA A 186 8.50 11.24 -4.15
N LEU A 187 7.46 11.29 -3.31
CA LEU A 187 6.94 10.10 -2.63
C LEU A 187 6.24 9.13 -3.58
N GLN A 188 5.50 9.64 -4.57
CA GLN A 188 4.88 8.83 -5.61
C GLN A 188 5.95 8.08 -6.41
N ALA A 189 7.03 8.76 -6.78
CA ALA A 189 8.19 8.16 -7.43
C ALA A 189 8.86 7.11 -6.52
N PHE A 190 9.01 7.38 -5.23
CA PHE A 190 9.52 6.41 -4.25
C PHE A 190 8.64 5.14 -4.21
N TRP A 191 7.32 5.29 -4.08
CA TRP A 191 6.39 4.16 -4.02
C TRP A 191 6.36 3.38 -5.33
N SER A 192 6.39 4.05 -6.49
CA SER A 192 6.44 3.38 -7.79
C SER A 192 7.63 2.42 -7.93
N LYS A 193 8.76 2.75 -7.29
CA LYS A 193 10.00 1.97 -7.31
C LYS A 193 10.08 0.94 -6.17
N ASN A 194 9.48 1.22 -5.01
CA ASN A 194 9.71 0.45 -3.79
C ASN A 194 8.51 -0.33 -3.27
N THR A 195 7.31 -0.21 -3.87
CA THR A 195 6.09 -0.89 -3.38
C THR A 195 6.32 -2.38 -3.15
N THR A 196 6.85 -3.06 -4.16
CA THR A 196 7.14 -4.50 -4.10
C THR A 196 8.15 -4.84 -3.01
N ARG A 197 9.27 -4.11 -2.93
CA ARG A 197 10.30 -4.29 -1.91
C ARG A 197 9.75 -4.08 -0.50
N TYR A 198 8.92 -3.05 -0.31
CA TYR A 198 8.26 -2.76 0.96
C TYR A 198 7.31 -3.89 1.35
N THR A 199 6.47 -4.37 0.43
CA THR A 199 5.57 -5.52 0.66
C THR A 199 6.34 -6.75 1.10
N GLN A 200 7.45 -7.06 0.42
CA GLN A 200 8.30 -8.20 0.76
C GLN A 200 8.95 -8.03 2.13
N LEU A 201 9.53 -6.86 2.44
CA LEU A 201 10.14 -6.57 3.75
C LEU A 201 9.13 -6.71 4.89
N MET A 202 7.89 -6.24 4.70
CA MET A 202 6.84 -6.36 5.71
C MET A 202 6.42 -7.81 5.94
N ARG A 203 6.32 -8.60 4.86
CA ARG A 203 6.07 -10.05 4.94
C ARG A 203 7.21 -10.75 5.68
N ASP A 204 8.44 -10.54 5.25
CA ASP A 204 9.62 -11.17 5.82
C ASP A 204 9.80 -10.80 7.30
N ALA A 205 9.56 -9.55 7.67
CA ALA A 205 9.55 -9.08 9.05
C ALA A 205 8.48 -9.78 9.89
N TYR A 206 7.27 -9.97 9.35
CA TYR A 206 6.18 -10.69 10.02
C TYR A 206 6.56 -12.15 10.29
N VAL A 207 7.03 -12.87 9.27
CA VAL A 207 7.40 -14.29 9.38
C VAL A 207 8.56 -14.48 10.35
N PHE A 208 9.60 -13.66 10.23
CA PHE A 208 10.75 -13.73 11.12
C PHE A 208 10.38 -13.40 12.57
N SER A 209 9.47 -12.44 12.78
CA SER A 209 8.96 -12.12 14.11
C SER A 209 8.20 -13.31 14.74
N ALA A 210 7.37 -14.01 13.96
CA ALA A 210 6.65 -15.19 14.45
C ALA A 210 7.62 -16.32 14.81
N TYR A 211 8.61 -16.57 13.95
CA TYR A 211 9.67 -17.55 14.17
C TYR A 211 10.45 -17.25 15.46
N ARG A 212 10.93 -16.01 15.61
CA ARG A 212 11.69 -15.61 16.81
C ARG A 212 10.88 -15.79 18.09
N GLN A 213 9.63 -15.35 18.10
CA GLN A 213 8.80 -15.49 19.28
C GLN A 213 8.48 -16.95 19.61
N TYR A 214 8.28 -17.80 18.60
CA TYR A 214 8.12 -19.23 18.82
C TYR A 214 9.38 -19.86 19.44
N HIS A 215 10.56 -19.57 18.90
CA HIS A 215 11.83 -20.06 19.43
C HIS A 215 12.16 -19.56 20.85
N HIS A 216 11.68 -18.36 21.22
CA HIS A 216 11.78 -17.83 22.57
C HIS A 216 10.67 -18.32 23.52
N GLY A 217 9.75 -19.19 23.07
CA GLY A 217 8.64 -19.72 23.87
C GLY A 217 7.52 -18.70 24.14
N LEU A 218 7.52 -17.56 23.44
CA LEU A 218 6.47 -16.53 23.51
C LEU A 218 5.24 -16.88 22.65
N LEU A 219 5.41 -17.75 21.66
CA LEU A 219 4.32 -18.42 20.93
C LEU A 219 4.46 -19.93 21.12
N ASN A 220 3.33 -20.61 21.30
CA ASN A 220 3.28 -22.07 21.23
C ASN A 220 3.13 -22.56 19.77
N GLN A 221 3.20 -23.88 19.56
CA GLN A 221 3.10 -24.48 18.21
C GLN A 221 1.84 -24.07 17.45
N ALA A 222 0.67 -24.14 18.09
CA ALA A 222 -0.60 -23.81 17.45
C ALA A 222 -0.70 -22.32 17.10
N GLN A 223 -0.17 -21.45 17.95
CA GLN A 223 -0.09 -20.01 17.71
C GLN A 223 0.88 -19.68 16.57
N TYR A 224 2.04 -20.33 16.54
CA TYR A 224 2.98 -20.17 15.43
C TYR A 224 2.38 -20.65 14.11
N GLN A 225 1.71 -21.80 14.09
CA GLN A 225 0.98 -22.29 12.92
C GLN A 225 -0.13 -21.33 12.47
N LEU A 226 -0.88 -20.76 13.42
CA LEU A 226 -1.87 -19.73 13.10
C LEU A 226 -1.22 -18.49 12.47
N ALA A 227 -0.07 -18.03 12.97
CA ALA A 227 0.66 -16.92 12.36
C ALA A 227 1.11 -17.28 10.92
N MET A 228 1.62 -18.50 10.72
CA MET A 228 2.13 -18.97 9.43
C MET A 228 1.04 -19.27 8.40
N SER A 229 -0.19 -19.57 8.83
CA SER A 229 -1.32 -19.81 7.94
C SER A 229 -1.65 -18.60 7.04
N LEU A 230 -1.20 -17.39 7.39
CA LEU A 230 -1.32 -16.20 6.53
C LEU A 230 -0.50 -16.29 5.24
N LEU A 231 0.47 -17.20 5.18
CA LEU A 231 1.25 -17.49 3.98
C LEU A 231 0.67 -18.64 3.16
N SER A 232 -0.30 -19.37 3.71
CA SER A 232 -0.94 -20.48 3.03
C SER A 232 -1.84 -19.96 1.92
N PRO A 233 -1.84 -20.57 0.74
CA PRO A 233 -2.82 -20.25 -0.30
C PRO A 233 -4.27 -20.49 0.13
N ASN A 234 -4.47 -21.43 1.06
CA ASN A 234 -5.77 -21.72 1.67
C ASN A 234 -6.11 -20.80 2.86
N GLN A 235 -5.36 -19.71 3.07
CA GLN A 235 -5.52 -18.75 4.18
C GLN A 235 -6.98 -18.33 4.38
N ALA A 236 -7.70 -18.04 3.29
CA ALA A 236 -9.09 -17.59 3.33
C ALA A 236 -10.05 -18.66 3.87
N ASN A 237 -9.71 -19.95 3.79
CA ASN A 237 -10.52 -21.06 4.30
C ASN A 237 -10.20 -21.39 5.77
N GLU A 238 -8.99 -21.07 6.24
CA GLU A 238 -8.50 -21.47 7.56
C GLU A 238 -8.57 -20.34 8.61
N THR A 239 -8.47 -19.09 8.17
CA THR A 239 -8.35 -17.92 9.06
C THR A 239 -9.24 -16.76 8.67
N ASN A 240 -9.58 -15.96 9.68
CA ASN A 240 -10.13 -14.63 9.51
C ASN A 240 -9.07 -13.61 9.90
N VAL A 241 -8.77 -12.67 9.00
CA VAL A 241 -7.87 -11.56 9.27
C VAL A 241 -8.69 -10.28 9.29
N PHE A 242 -8.50 -9.47 10.34
CA PHE A 242 -9.19 -8.19 10.51
C PHE A 242 -8.21 -7.06 10.77
N ARG A 243 -8.61 -5.84 10.41
CA ARG A 243 -7.92 -4.63 10.83
C ARG A 243 -8.22 -4.36 12.30
N PHE A 244 -7.20 -3.92 13.03
CA PHE A 244 -7.41 -3.34 14.35
C PHE A 244 -8.04 -1.95 14.20
N ASP A 245 -9.11 -1.68 14.96
CA ASP A 245 -9.77 -0.38 14.97
C ASP A 245 -9.91 0.20 16.38
N VAL A 246 -9.87 1.53 16.47
CA VAL A 246 -10.18 2.30 17.67
C VAL A 246 -11.31 3.25 17.34
N TYR A 247 -12.44 3.11 18.01
CA TYR A 247 -13.65 3.88 17.76
C TYR A 247 -14.11 3.81 16.30
N GLY A 248 -13.86 2.67 15.64
CA GLY A 248 -14.16 2.45 14.23
C GLY A 248 -13.20 3.11 13.24
N TYR A 249 -12.11 3.72 13.69
CA TYR A 249 -11.02 4.14 12.82
C TYR A 249 -10.00 3.03 12.70
N ASP A 250 -9.64 2.66 11.47
CA ASP A 250 -8.74 1.54 11.21
C ASP A 250 -7.27 1.94 11.39
N SER A 251 -6.51 1.04 12.02
CA SER A 251 -5.05 1.04 11.97
C SER A 251 -4.57 0.76 10.55
N THR A 252 -3.40 1.29 10.23
CA THR A 252 -2.79 1.16 8.90
C THR A 252 -2.02 -0.16 8.72
N ASP A 253 -1.69 -0.85 9.81
CA ASP A 253 -0.71 -1.93 9.81
C ASP A 253 -0.89 -3.00 10.91
N ILE A 254 -1.72 -2.78 11.93
CA ILE A 254 -2.00 -3.76 12.99
C ILE A 254 -3.07 -4.75 12.51
N LEU A 255 -2.78 -6.04 12.68
CA LEU A 255 -3.65 -7.15 12.28
C LEU A 255 -4.21 -7.92 13.48
N LEU A 256 -5.45 -8.37 13.35
CA LEU A 256 -6.07 -9.39 14.19
C LEU A 256 -6.22 -10.66 13.35
N ILE A 257 -5.71 -11.77 13.86
CA ILE A 257 -5.66 -13.05 13.16
C ILE A 257 -6.37 -14.08 14.02
N GLU A 258 -7.45 -14.65 13.51
CA GLU A 258 -8.26 -15.62 14.23
C GLU A 258 -8.43 -16.89 13.40
N SER A 259 -8.37 -18.05 14.05
CA SER A 259 -8.71 -19.31 13.39
C SER A 259 -10.23 -19.39 13.17
N LYS A 260 -10.67 -19.87 11.99
CA LYS A 260 -12.09 -20.14 11.73
C LYS A 260 -12.64 -21.31 12.56
N HIS A 261 -11.77 -22.18 13.07
CA HIS A 261 -12.14 -23.42 13.77
C HIS A 261 -11.84 -23.41 15.28
N GLY A 262 -11.24 -22.34 15.80
CA GLY A 262 -10.71 -22.27 17.17
C GLY A 262 -11.33 -21.18 18.05
N LYS A 263 -10.97 -21.18 19.34
CA LYS A 263 -11.22 -20.07 20.28
C LYS A 263 -9.91 -19.33 20.53
N GLY A 264 -9.83 -18.08 20.07
CA GLY A 264 -8.67 -17.22 20.26
C GLY A 264 -7.96 -16.84 18.95
N GLY A 265 -6.92 -16.03 19.07
CA GLY A 265 -6.21 -15.46 17.95
C GLY A 265 -4.89 -14.78 18.34
N LEU A 266 -4.32 -14.07 17.39
CA LEU A 266 -3.12 -13.25 17.54
C LEU A 266 -3.44 -11.82 17.14
N ILE A 267 -2.91 -10.85 17.90
CA ILE A 267 -2.74 -9.50 17.39
C ILE A 267 -1.28 -9.34 16.96
N TYR A 268 -1.07 -8.83 15.75
CA TYR A 268 0.24 -8.50 15.21
C TYR A 268 0.39 -6.97 15.20
N ILE A 269 1.38 -6.47 15.94
CA ILE A 269 1.72 -5.06 16.07
C ILE A 269 3.14 -4.87 15.51
N PRO A 270 3.28 -4.38 14.27
CA PRO A 270 4.58 -4.16 13.66
C PRO A 270 5.48 -3.24 14.50
N GLY A 271 6.79 -3.54 14.54
CA GLY A 271 7.78 -2.71 15.23
C GLY A 271 7.79 -2.82 16.77
N ALA A 272 6.85 -3.53 17.39
CA ALA A 272 6.88 -3.79 18.83
C ALA A 272 8.02 -4.77 19.19
N PRO A 273 8.59 -4.71 20.40
CA PRO A 273 9.57 -5.71 20.87
C PRO A 273 9.01 -7.13 20.88
N GLN A 274 7.71 -7.26 21.10
CA GLN A 274 6.94 -8.48 21.00
C GLN A 274 5.80 -8.27 19.99
N PRO A 275 6.05 -8.42 18.67
CA PRO A 275 5.07 -8.13 17.63
C PRO A 275 3.80 -8.96 17.72
N PHE A 276 3.85 -10.22 18.21
CA PHE A 276 2.63 -11.01 18.38
C PHE A 276 2.24 -11.15 19.84
N TYR A 277 0.98 -10.86 20.12
CA TYR A 277 0.33 -11.17 21.37
C TYR A 277 -0.83 -12.13 21.14
N ALA A 278 -0.77 -13.29 21.78
CA ALA A 278 -1.82 -14.30 21.69
C ALA A 278 -2.93 -14.05 22.70
N PHE A 279 -4.18 -14.24 22.28
CA PHE A 279 -5.36 -14.07 23.12
C PHE A 279 -6.32 -15.24 22.98
N SER A 280 -7.01 -15.60 24.06
CA SER A 280 -8.03 -16.67 24.06
C SER A 280 -9.44 -16.15 23.72
N SER A 281 -9.68 -14.84 23.86
CA SER A 281 -10.94 -14.20 23.48
C SER A 281 -10.76 -12.70 23.24
N GLU A 282 -11.62 -12.11 22.42
CA GLU A 282 -11.63 -10.66 22.15
C GLU A 282 -11.75 -9.85 23.45
N ARG A 283 -12.58 -10.31 24.40
CA ARG A 283 -12.72 -9.67 25.73
C ARG A 283 -11.40 -9.63 26.50
N GLN A 284 -10.63 -10.72 26.47
CA GLN A 284 -9.31 -10.75 27.12
C GLN A 284 -8.36 -9.76 26.46
N LEU A 285 -8.36 -9.70 25.12
CA LEU A 285 -7.54 -8.76 24.36
C LEU A 285 -7.93 -7.30 24.66
N LYS A 286 -9.22 -6.94 24.60
CA LYS A 286 -9.71 -5.59 24.93
C LYS A 286 -9.25 -5.15 26.31
N LYS A 287 -9.44 -6.01 27.31
CA LYS A 287 -9.01 -5.73 28.68
C LYS A 287 -7.50 -5.52 28.79
N HIS A 288 -6.71 -6.33 28.11
CA HIS A 288 -5.26 -6.19 28.08
C HIS A 288 -4.86 -4.83 27.48
N LEU A 289 -5.32 -4.55 26.25
CA LEU A 289 -5.05 -3.29 25.56
C LEU A 289 -5.50 -2.08 26.37
N PHE A 290 -6.72 -2.10 26.91
CA PHE A 290 -7.26 -1.02 27.73
C PHE A 290 -6.40 -0.73 28.97
N MET A 291 -5.86 -1.76 29.61
CA MET A 291 -4.95 -1.60 30.74
C MET A 291 -3.60 -1.04 30.32
N THR A 292 -3.03 -1.51 29.20
CA THR A 292 -1.77 -1.02 28.63
C THR A 292 -1.86 0.46 28.26
N LEU A 293 -3.02 0.91 27.77
CA LEU A 293 -3.27 2.30 27.35
C LEU A 293 -3.37 3.30 28.50
N LYS A 294 -3.23 2.88 29.77
CA LYS A 294 -3.07 3.82 30.90
C LYS A 294 -1.72 4.52 30.88
N ASP A 295 -0.70 3.88 30.34
CA ASP A 295 0.62 4.49 30.17
C ASP A 295 0.57 5.52 29.01
N PRO A 296 0.97 6.78 29.22
CA PRO A 296 1.04 7.79 28.16
C PRO A 296 1.94 7.39 26.98
N ASN A 297 3.06 6.71 27.21
CA ASN A 297 3.98 6.30 26.15
C ASN A 297 3.31 5.27 25.23
N ASN A 298 2.64 4.27 25.82
CA ASN A 298 1.88 3.28 25.06
C ASN A 298 0.77 3.91 24.21
N ARG A 299 0.11 4.97 24.72
CA ARG A 299 -0.87 5.71 23.91
C ARG A 299 -0.21 6.41 22.74
N GLN A 300 0.88 7.14 22.99
CA GLN A 300 1.63 7.84 21.94
C GLN A 300 2.13 6.88 20.87
N ASP A 301 2.58 5.69 21.26
CA ASP A 301 3.05 4.69 20.31
C ASP A 301 1.91 4.06 19.51
N LEU A 302 0.78 3.71 20.16
CA LEU A 302 -0.38 3.21 19.42
C LEU A 302 -0.93 4.24 18.41
N GLN A 303 -0.91 5.54 18.75
CA GLN A 303 -1.31 6.60 17.83
C GLN A 303 -0.53 6.58 16.52
N LYS A 304 0.73 6.13 16.53
CA LYS A 304 1.60 6.08 15.35
C LYS A 304 1.17 5.00 14.35
N HIS A 305 0.20 4.16 14.67
CA HIS A 305 -0.40 3.19 13.75
C HIS A 305 -1.65 3.71 13.01
N PHE A 306 -1.97 5.00 13.15
CA PHE A 306 -3.13 5.65 12.50
C PHE A 306 -2.67 6.87 11.69
N SER A 307 -3.42 7.22 10.65
CA SER A 307 -3.16 8.47 9.90
C SER A 307 -3.42 9.70 10.77
N LEU A 308 -2.72 10.79 10.49
CA LEU A 308 -2.87 12.06 11.19
C LEU A 308 -4.30 12.58 11.11
N TYR A 309 -4.96 12.36 9.97
CA TYR A 309 -6.37 12.69 9.78
C TYR A 309 -7.27 11.97 10.80
N LEU A 310 -7.10 10.65 10.99
CA LEU A 310 -7.94 9.86 11.91
C LEU A 310 -7.64 10.12 13.38
N ARG A 311 -6.44 10.64 13.68
CA ARG A 311 -6.04 11.00 15.04
C ARG A 311 -6.73 12.26 15.55
N GLN A 312 -7.04 13.19 14.67
CA GLN A 312 -7.65 14.48 15.01
C GLN A 312 -9.15 14.37 15.28
N ASP A 313 -9.66 15.23 16.16
CA ASP A 313 -11.10 15.36 16.38
C ASP A 313 -11.75 16.01 15.15
N GLY A 314 -12.83 15.40 14.67
CA GLY A 314 -13.68 15.99 13.64
C GLY A 314 -14.70 16.97 14.24
N THR A 315 -15.54 17.55 13.39
CA THR A 315 -16.59 18.49 13.84
C THR A 315 -17.66 17.84 14.72
N SER A 316 -17.86 16.53 14.57
CA SER A 316 -18.98 15.80 15.16
C SER A 316 -18.55 14.58 15.98
N TYR A 317 -17.36 14.05 15.74
CA TYR A 317 -16.83 12.86 16.41
C TYR A 317 -15.41 13.10 16.86
N SER A 318 -15.08 12.54 18.03
CA SER A 318 -13.70 12.49 18.50
C SER A 318 -12.85 11.61 17.57
N GLY A 319 -11.58 11.95 17.45
CA GLY A 319 -10.55 11.17 16.78
C GLY A 319 -9.92 10.13 17.71
N VAL A 320 -8.96 9.38 17.16
CA VAL A 320 -8.24 8.33 17.90
C VAL A 320 -7.54 8.89 19.14
N ASP A 321 -6.91 10.07 19.07
CA ASP A 321 -6.15 10.62 20.19
C ASP A 321 -7.05 10.91 21.40
N SER A 322 -8.26 11.44 21.16
CA SER A 322 -9.26 11.70 22.19
C SER A 322 -9.88 10.41 22.74
N ALA A 323 -10.15 9.41 21.89
CA ALA A 323 -10.64 8.10 22.31
C ALA A 323 -9.64 7.40 23.25
N LEU A 324 -8.35 7.39 22.91
CA LEU A 324 -7.29 6.78 23.74
C LEU A 324 -7.14 7.48 25.10
N LYS A 325 -7.25 8.82 25.14
CA LYS A 325 -7.31 9.57 26.42
C LYS A 325 -8.57 9.21 27.23
N GLY A 326 -9.70 9.02 26.56
CA GLY A 326 -10.94 8.54 27.14
C GLY A 326 -10.80 7.18 27.83
N PHE A 327 -10.12 6.23 27.19
CA PHE A 327 -9.84 4.90 27.77
C PHE A 327 -8.95 5.00 29.01
N ALA A 328 -7.84 5.74 28.93
CA ALA A 328 -6.93 5.90 30.05
C ALA A 328 -7.59 6.49 31.30
N THR A 329 -8.53 7.43 31.10
CA THR A 329 -9.29 8.09 32.16
C THR A 329 -10.57 7.34 32.57
N LYS A 330 -10.85 6.18 31.94
CA LYS A 330 -12.09 5.40 32.08
C LYS A 330 -13.37 6.18 31.78
N LYS A 331 -13.28 7.29 31.04
CA LYS A 331 -14.45 8.02 30.54
C LYS A 331 -15.11 7.28 29.37
N TRP A 332 -14.36 6.42 28.69
CA TRP A 332 -14.81 5.64 27.53
C TRP A 332 -14.68 4.13 27.83
N SER A 333 -15.60 3.33 27.31
CA SER A 333 -15.61 1.87 27.47
C SER A 333 -14.54 1.20 26.59
N GLU A 334 -14.02 0.05 27.03
CA GLU A 334 -13.16 -0.81 26.22
C GLU A 334 -13.89 -1.39 24.98
N ASP A 335 -15.23 -1.37 24.97
CA ASP A 335 -16.05 -1.84 23.85
C ASP A 335 -15.81 -1.07 22.55
N TYR A 336 -15.29 0.16 22.65
CA TYR A 336 -14.92 0.98 21.49
C TYR A 336 -13.57 0.57 20.85
N LEU A 337 -12.87 -0.44 21.39
CA LEU A 337 -11.78 -1.12 20.68
C LEU A 337 -12.36 -2.21 19.79
N MET A 338 -11.82 -2.38 18.58
CA MET A 338 -12.15 -3.48 17.65
C MET A 338 -13.66 -3.58 17.37
N MET A 339 -14.31 -2.45 17.08
CA MET A 339 -15.76 -2.38 16.89
C MET A 339 -16.22 -2.92 15.54
N LYS A 340 -15.46 -2.62 14.48
CA LYS A 340 -15.92 -2.81 13.10
C LYS A 340 -15.52 -4.17 12.54
N ARG A 341 -14.46 -4.79 13.09
CA ARG A 341 -13.94 -6.07 12.64
C ARG A 341 -13.84 -6.14 11.11
N HIS A 342 -13.19 -5.14 10.52
CA HIS A 342 -13.05 -5.04 9.07
C HIS A 342 -12.15 -6.15 8.54
N SER A 343 -12.74 -7.10 7.82
CA SER A 343 -11.99 -8.22 7.24
C SER A 343 -11.03 -7.76 6.15
N ILE A 344 -9.87 -8.41 6.08
CA ILE A 344 -8.88 -8.27 5.02
C ILE A 344 -8.85 -9.60 4.26
N THR A 345 -9.04 -9.53 2.95
CA THR A 345 -9.01 -10.69 2.04
C THR A 345 -7.89 -10.53 1.00
N GLY A 346 -7.53 -11.62 0.34
CA GLY A 346 -6.44 -11.65 -0.65
C GLY A 346 -5.05 -11.50 -0.01
N ASN A 347 -4.11 -10.89 -0.74
CA ASN A 347 -2.75 -10.70 -0.25
C ASN A 347 -2.70 -9.65 0.88
N ILE A 348 -2.62 -10.12 2.12
CA ILE A 348 -2.63 -9.29 3.33
C ILE A 348 -1.50 -8.25 3.32
N PHE A 349 -0.29 -8.63 2.91
CA PHE A 349 0.88 -7.74 2.94
C PHE A 349 0.85 -6.67 1.84
N ALA A 350 0.32 -7.01 0.66
CA ALA A 350 0.04 -6.03 -0.38
C ALA A 350 -1.00 -5.02 0.13
N ARG A 351 -2.06 -5.50 0.79
CA ARG A 351 -3.09 -4.64 1.37
C ARG A 351 -2.54 -3.72 2.46
N LEU A 352 -1.64 -4.22 3.33
CA LEU A 352 -0.93 -3.38 4.30
C LEU A 352 -0.07 -2.31 3.63
N THR A 353 0.59 -2.66 2.54
CA THR A 353 1.42 -1.71 1.76
C THR A 353 0.56 -0.60 1.15
N GLU A 354 -0.59 -0.95 0.56
CA GLU A 354 -1.56 0.02 0.05
C GLU A 354 -2.10 0.94 1.14
N GLN A 355 -2.39 0.41 2.33
CA GLN A 355 -2.81 1.24 3.47
C GLN A 355 -1.71 2.19 3.92
N MET A 356 -0.45 1.75 3.97
CA MET A 356 0.67 2.62 4.30
C MET A 356 0.86 3.73 3.24
N LYS A 357 0.75 3.40 1.94
CA LYS A 357 0.78 4.39 0.86
C LYS A 357 -0.33 5.43 1.03
N ALA A 358 -1.57 4.97 1.19
CA ALA A 358 -2.73 5.83 1.38
C ALA A 358 -2.60 6.73 2.62
N ARG A 359 -2.03 6.18 3.70
CA ARG A 359 -1.70 6.94 4.90
C ARG A 359 -0.72 8.06 4.62
N LEU A 360 0.42 7.79 3.98
CA LEU A 360 1.42 8.83 3.74
C LEU A 360 0.87 9.94 2.82
N VAL A 361 -0.01 9.61 1.88
CA VAL A 361 -0.75 10.61 1.10
C VAL A 361 -1.68 11.43 2.00
N SER A 362 -2.51 10.78 2.81
CA SER A 362 -3.44 11.44 3.74
C SER A 362 -2.74 12.31 4.80
N ASP A 363 -1.59 11.87 5.29
CA ASP A 363 -0.78 12.60 6.26
C ASP A 363 -0.18 13.85 5.60
N GLY A 364 0.23 13.74 4.33
CA GLY A 364 0.65 14.86 3.49
C GLY A 364 -0.47 15.88 3.28
N ASP A 365 -1.69 15.44 2.96
CA ASP A 365 -2.84 16.35 2.78
C ASP A 365 -3.21 17.11 4.05
N THR A 366 -2.99 16.51 5.22
CA THR A 366 -3.21 17.16 6.54
C THR A 366 -2.26 18.35 6.74
N MET A 367 -1.11 18.36 6.05
CA MET A 367 -0.14 19.46 6.03
C MET A 367 -0.68 20.73 5.35
N ILE A 368 -1.52 20.62 4.30
CA ILE A 368 -2.08 21.75 3.54
C ILE A 368 -2.89 22.68 4.45
N LYS A 369 -3.51 22.11 5.49
CA LYS A 369 -4.58 22.78 6.25
C LYS A 369 -4.16 23.29 7.62
N SER A 370 -2.95 23.00 8.12
CA SER A 370 -2.59 23.38 9.49
C SER A 370 -1.12 23.73 9.72
N ASN A 371 -0.83 24.20 10.93
CA ASN A 371 0.38 24.89 11.39
C ASN A 371 1.65 23.99 11.42
N GLN A 372 2.73 24.51 12.04
CA GLN A 372 4.03 23.83 12.19
C GLN A 372 3.96 22.41 12.81
N GLU A 373 2.91 22.06 13.55
CA GLU A 373 2.76 20.73 14.16
C GLU A 373 2.41 19.65 13.14
N ALA A 374 1.60 19.96 12.12
CA ALA A 374 1.28 18.98 11.07
C ALA A 374 2.48 18.67 10.19
N GLN A 375 3.31 19.66 9.88
CA GLN A 375 4.57 19.44 9.17
C GLN A 375 5.50 18.50 9.95
N ARG A 376 5.55 18.65 11.28
CA ARG A 376 6.31 17.73 12.14
C ARG A 376 5.74 16.33 12.00
N ASP A 377 4.46 16.18 12.32
CA ASP A 377 3.84 14.86 12.42
C ASP A 377 3.88 14.10 11.09
N TYR A 378 3.84 14.81 9.97
CA TYR A 378 4.02 14.23 8.64
C TYR A 378 5.44 13.71 8.39
N VAL A 379 6.46 14.51 8.66
CA VAL A 379 7.87 14.06 8.52
C VAL A 379 8.13 12.85 9.42
N LEU A 380 7.53 12.83 10.61
CA LEU A 380 7.62 11.68 11.49
C LEU A 380 6.86 10.47 10.96
N SER A 381 5.69 10.62 10.34
CA SER A 381 4.96 9.48 9.77
C SER A 381 5.72 8.79 8.64
N VAL A 382 6.40 9.58 7.80
CA VAL A 382 7.35 9.05 6.80
C VAL A 382 8.48 8.27 7.48
N ALA A 383 9.12 8.84 8.50
CA ALA A 383 10.19 8.16 9.23
C ALA A 383 9.70 6.86 9.90
N TYR A 384 8.51 6.87 10.53
CA TYR A 384 7.94 5.68 11.16
C TYR A 384 7.67 4.56 10.17
N SER A 385 7.15 4.87 8.97
CA SER A 385 6.92 3.86 7.92
C SER A 385 8.19 3.09 7.56
N ALA A 386 9.34 3.77 7.59
CA ALA A 386 10.64 3.19 7.34
C ALA A 386 11.21 2.44 8.54
N MET A 387 10.84 2.83 9.76
CA MET A 387 11.40 2.28 10.99
C MET A 387 10.65 1.05 11.50
N THR A 388 9.46 0.74 10.97
CA THR A 388 8.64 -0.38 11.39
C THR A 388 9.39 -1.72 11.42
N VAL A 389 10.29 -1.97 10.47
CA VAL A 389 11.09 -3.22 10.40
C VAL A 389 12.48 -3.09 11.04
N LEU A 390 12.85 -1.92 11.56
CA LEU A 390 14.15 -1.64 12.16
C LEU A 390 14.53 -2.60 13.31
N PRO A 391 13.61 -3.05 14.20
CA PRO A 391 13.97 -4.02 15.25
C PRO A 391 14.49 -5.36 14.70
N ILE A 392 14.06 -5.73 13.50
CA ILE A 392 14.56 -6.93 12.82
C ILE A 392 16.00 -6.70 12.36
N VAL A 393 16.27 -5.52 11.80
CA VAL A 393 17.60 -5.14 11.31
C VAL A 393 18.61 -5.01 12.44
N ASP A 394 18.21 -4.40 13.57
CA ASP A 394 19.03 -4.29 14.77
C ASP A 394 19.40 -5.67 15.34
N PHE A 395 18.49 -6.65 15.24
CA PHE A 395 18.76 -8.01 15.67
C PHE A 395 19.75 -8.76 14.76
N ILE A 396 19.65 -8.59 13.44
CA ILE A 396 20.46 -9.36 12.46
C ILE A 396 21.85 -8.75 12.21
N ALA A 397 22.00 -7.45 12.46
CA ALA A 397 23.25 -6.71 12.28
C ALA A 397 23.53 -5.76 13.47
N PRO A 398 23.62 -6.28 14.71
CA PRO A 398 23.78 -5.45 15.91
C PRO A 398 25.12 -4.70 15.94
N GLU A 399 26.14 -5.23 15.29
CA GLU A 399 27.47 -4.63 15.10
C GLU A 399 27.46 -3.23 14.47
N ILE A 400 26.42 -2.88 13.70
CA ILE A 400 26.29 -1.54 13.09
C ILE A 400 25.86 -0.52 14.15
N GLY A 401 25.06 -0.96 15.12
CA GLY A 401 24.45 -0.13 16.15
C GLY A 401 23.42 0.87 15.58
N LEU A 402 22.42 1.20 16.38
CA LEU A 402 21.51 2.28 16.03
C LEU A 402 22.22 3.64 16.13
N PRO A 403 22.05 4.53 15.14
CA PRO A 403 22.58 5.88 15.24
C PRO A 403 22.07 6.59 16.50
N LEU A 404 22.95 7.25 17.25
CA LEU A 404 22.58 7.95 18.50
C LEU A 404 21.54 9.06 18.33
N ASN A 405 21.34 9.55 17.09
CA ASN A 405 20.31 10.50 16.71
C ASN A 405 18.95 9.86 16.42
N ILE A 406 18.89 8.53 16.34
CA ILE A 406 17.67 7.71 16.31
C ILE A 406 17.57 7.03 17.68
N ALA A 407 17.45 7.83 18.74
CA ALA A 407 17.25 7.29 20.08
C ALA A 407 15.83 6.72 20.18
N LEU A 408 15.71 5.40 20.07
CA LEU A 408 14.44 4.68 20.18
C LEU A 408 14.04 4.48 21.65
N GLY A 409 12.81 4.83 21.98
CA GLY A 409 12.06 4.19 23.06
C GLY A 409 11.30 3.01 22.47
N ALA A 410 11.34 1.86 23.12
CA ALA A 410 10.52 0.73 22.72
C ALA A 410 9.35 0.60 23.70
N SER A 411 8.14 0.38 23.19
CA SER A 411 6.96 0.10 24.00
C SER A 411 6.17 -1.08 23.45
N GLN A 412 5.07 -1.44 24.12
CA GLN A 412 4.20 -2.53 23.67
C GLN A 412 3.55 -2.27 22.30
N PHE A 413 3.55 -1.02 21.83
CA PHE A 413 2.94 -0.61 20.56
C PHE A 413 3.94 -0.09 19.54
N GLY A 414 5.21 -0.51 19.61
CA GLY A 414 6.19 -0.18 18.59
C GLY A 414 7.32 0.74 19.05
N LEU A 415 7.92 1.41 18.08
CA LEU A 415 9.05 2.31 18.26
C LEU A 415 8.59 3.76 18.50
N GLY A 416 9.13 4.37 19.54
CA GLY A 416 9.02 5.80 19.80
C GLY A 416 10.33 6.54 19.56
N ILE A 417 10.26 7.67 18.86
CA ILE A 417 11.40 8.59 18.63
C ILE A 417 11.32 9.83 19.53
N ASP A 418 10.48 9.79 20.57
CA ASP A 418 10.26 10.92 21.48
C ASP A 418 11.55 11.35 22.19
N LYS A 419 12.49 10.41 22.44
CA LYS A 419 13.84 10.73 22.92
C LYS A 419 14.72 11.41 21.86
N ALA A 420 14.55 11.08 20.58
CA ALA A 420 15.25 11.76 19.49
C ALA A 420 14.73 13.19 19.27
N ILE A 421 13.46 13.45 19.59
CA ILE A 421 12.80 14.76 19.43
C ILE A 421 12.92 15.65 20.67
N ASN A 422 12.97 15.08 21.88
CA ASN A 422 12.89 15.83 23.15
C ASN A 422 14.03 15.55 24.16
N GLY A 423 15.06 14.76 23.83
CA GLY A 423 16.09 14.33 24.78
C GLY A 423 17.23 15.34 25.03
N ASP A 424 17.84 15.35 26.22
CA ASP A 424 18.84 16.36 26.64
C ASP A 424 20.10 16.45 25.76
N THR A 425 20.53 15.33 25.15
CA THR A 425 21.67 15.30 24.20
C THR A 425 21.42 16.08 22.91
N GLN A 426 20.17 16.48 22.67
CA GLN A 426 19.74 17.32 21.55
C GLN A 426 20.17 18.78 21.71
N GLN A 427 20.15 19.36 22.93
CA GLN A 427 20.51 20.78 23.12
C GLN A 427 21.95 21.10 22.69
N GLU A 428 22.87 20.15 22.89
CA GLU A 428 24.28 20.29 22.49
C GLU A 428 24.46 20.16 20.96
N ARG A 429 23.64 19.34 20.29
CA ARG A 429 23.65 19.16 18.83
C ARG A 429 22.90 20.28 18.09
N LEU A 430 21.86 20.84 18.71
CA LEU A 430 21.09 21.99 18.21
C LEU A 430 21.93 23.27 18.16
N LYS A 431 22.87 23.46 19.10
CA LYS A 431 23.92 24.49 18.99
C LYS A 431 24.72 24.36 17.69
N GLY A 432 24.91 23.15 17.17
CA GLY A 432 25.57 22.88 15.89
C GLY A 432 24.73 23.25 14.66
N THR A 433 23.40 23.22 14.76
CA THR A 433 22.48 23.64 13.67
C THR A 433 22.29 25.16 13.56
N LYS A 434 22.81 25.92 14.53
CA LYS A 434 22.81 27.40 14.57
C LYS A 434 21.40 28.04 14.55
N MET A 435 20.37 27.31 14.95
CA MET A 435 18.99 27.81 15.08
C MET A 435 18.74 28.38 16.49
N THR A 436 17.86 29.39 16.61
CA THR A 436 17.47 29.98 17.90
C THR A 436 16.15 29.46 18.46
N SER A 437 15.29 28.87 17.63
CA SER A 437 14.00 28.26 18.05
C SER A 437 13.84 26.84 17.51
N ILE A 438 13.45 25.90 18.38
CA ILE A 438 13.31 24.48 18.04
C ILE A 438 11.98 24.25 17.33
N ASN A 439 12.02 23.94 16.04
CA ASN A 439 10.87 23.39 15.32
C ASN A 439 11.08 21.88 15.10
N ALA A 440 10.18 21.07 15.66
CA ALA A 440 10.30 19.62 15.61
C ALA A 440 10.13 19.02 14.20
N ALA A 441 9.50 19.72 13.25
CA ALA A 441 9.47 19.32 11.85
C ALA A 441 10.85 19.42 11.20
N ILE A 442 11.58 20.50 11.49
CA ILE A 442 12.99 20.61 11.08
C ILE A 442 13.80 19.47 11.70
N ILE A 443 13.58 19.11 12.96
CA ILE A 443 14.32 18.01 13.61
C ILE A 443 14.10 16.69 12.87
N GLY A 444 12.85 16.33 12.57
CA GLY A 444 12.55 15.16 11.75
C GLY A 444 13.28 15.18 10.40
N ALA A 445 13.23 16.32 9.71
CA ALA A 445 13.71 16.42 8.32
C ALA A 445 15.24 16.58 8.20
N SER A 446 15.88 17.25 9.17
CA SER A 446 17.32 17.54 9.18
C SER A 446 18.14 16.54 9.98
N THR A 447 17.51 15.81 10.91
CA THR A 447 18.20 14.90 11.81
C THR A 447 17.78 13.46 11.56
N ILE A 448 16.49 13.13 11.63
CA ILE A 448 16.03 11.73 11.63
C ILE A 448 16.15 11.08 10.24
N LEU A 449 15.58 11.69 9.20
CA LEU A 449 15.64 11.10 7.85
C LEU A 449 17.09 11.02 7.30
N PRO A 450 17.95 12.04 7.45
CA PRO A 450 19.36 11.92 7.08
C PRO A 450 20.12 10.87 7.92
N ALA A 451 19.75 10.69 9.20
CA ALA A 451 20.31 9.61 10.01
C ALA A 451 19.96 8.23 9.45
N LEU A 452 18.71 8.03 9.06
CA LEU A 452 18.25 6.79 8.45
C LEU A 452 18.94 6.54 7.12
N ALA A 453 19.07 7.56 6.28
CA ALA A 453 19.81 7.45 5.02
C ALA A 453 21.29 7.11 5.26
N GLN A 454 21.94 7.74 6.26
CA GLN A 454 23.31 7.43 6.64
C GLN A 454 23.45 6.01 7.19
N TYR A 455 22.52 5.59 8.04
CA TYR A 455 22.45 4.22 8.55
C TYR A 455 22.31 3.22 7.41
N GLY A 456 21.44 3.49 6.43
CA GLY A 456 21.29 2.68 5.24
C GLY A 456 22.57 2.57 4.42
N ARG A 457 23.33 3.66 4.26
CA ARG A 457 24.64 3.61 3.59
C ARG A 457 25.63 2.71 4.33
N THR A 458 25.76 2.86 5.65
CA THR A 458 26.63 2.01 6.47
C THR A 458 26.17 0.55 6.42
N LEU A 459 24.86 0.30 6.50
CA LEU A 459 24.26 -1.02 6.42
C LEU A 459 24.53 -1.68 5.07
N ALA A 460 24.40 -0.95 3.97
CA ALA A 460 24.73 -1.44 2.63
C ALA A 460 26.22 -1.81 2.50
N GLU A 461 27.13 -0.98 3.02
CA GLU A 461 28.57 -1.22 2.99
C GLU A 461 28.96 -2.48 3.80
N VAL A 462 28.45 -2.58 5.03
CA VAL A 462 28.72 -3.72 5.92
C VAL A 462 28.12 -5.00 5.35
N THR A 463 26.87 -4.95 4.87
CA THR A 463 26.22 -6.14 4.29
C THR A 463 26.90 -6.61 3.02
N THR A 464 27.36 -5.70 2.15
CA THR A 464 28.12 -6.05 0.95
C THR A 464 29.43 -6.74 1.32
N THR A 465 30.21 -6.13 2.22
CA THR A 465 31.48 -6.70 2.70
C THR A 465 31.27 -8.07 3.36
N ALA A 466 30.25 -8.20 4.22
CA ALA A 466 29.92 -9.44 4.89
C ALA A 466 29.45 -10.52 3.91
N THR A 467 28.71 -10.15 2.86
CA THR A 467 28.27 -11.07 1.80
C THR A 467 29.47 -11.60 1.01
N GLU A 468 30.41 -10.73 0.66
CA GLU A 468 31.64 -11.09 -0.06
C GLU A 468 32.60 -11.96 0.78
N ALA A 469 32.57 -11.81 2.11
CA ALA A 469 33.41 -12.56 3.04
C ALA A 469 32.85 -13.94 3.41
N LEU A 470 31.63 -14.30 2.97
CA LEU A 470 31.07 -15.63 3.21
C LEU A 470 31.89 -16.69 2.42
N PRO A 471 32.58 -17.62 3.09
CA PRO A 471 33.42 -18.60 2.40
C PRO A 471 32.53 -19.60 1.63
N ASN A 472 32.67 -19.64 0.30
CA ASN A 472 31.97 -20.53 -0.64
C ASN A 472 30.46 -20.69 -0.36
N SER A 473 29.64 -20.17 -1.28
CA SER A 473 28.17 -20.27 -1.34
C SER A 473 27.57 -21.70 -1.43
N ILE A 474 28.28 -22.71 -0.93
CA ILE A 474 27.91 -24.13 -0.94
C ILE A 474 27.56 -24.62 0.48
N VAL A 475 27.82 -23.88 1.56
CA VAL A 475 27.44 -24.32 2.91
C VAL A 475 26.82 -23.18 3.71
N LEU A 476 25.49 -23.07 3.60
CA LEU A 476 24.49 -22.66 4.61
C LEU A 476 23.25 -22.18 3.83
N ASN A 477 22.14 -22.92 3.94
CA ASN A 477 20.92 -22.82 3.13
C ASN A 477 21.12 -22.83 1.61
N HIS A 478 21.12 -24.01 1.01
CA HIS A 478 20.63 -24.05 -0.35
C HIS A 478 19.19 -23.54 -0.29
N GLY A 479 18.87 -22.46 -1.00
CA GLY A 479 17.49 -22.18 -1.36
C GLY A 479 16.94 -23.35 -2.17
N PHE A 480 15.99 -23.12 -3.05
CA PHE A 480 15.64 -24.20 -3.97
C PHE A 480 16.86 -24.61 -4.82
N PRO A 481 17.30 -25.88 -4.79
CA PRO A 481 18.55 -26.29 -5.43
C PRO A 481 18.50 -26.03 -6.94
N THR A 482 19.52 -25.36 -7.47
CA THR A 482 19.59 -25.05 -8.91
C THR A 482 19.62 -26.30 -9.77
N SER A 483 20.15 -27.43 -9.27
CA SER A 483 20.07 -28.73 -9.94
C SER A 483 18.65 -29.29 -10.04
N GLU A 484 17.78 -28.97 -9.08
CA GLU A 484 16.37 -29.39 -9.09
C GLU A 484 15.51 -28.46 -9.95
N LEU A 485 15.95 -27.23 -10.23
CA LEU A 485 15.28 -26.35 -11.20
C LEU A 485 15.23 -27.01 -12.57
N ASP A 486 16.32 -27.66 -12.98
CA ASP A 486 16.39 -28.27 -14.31
C ASP A 486 15.39 -29.40 -14.53
N GLU A 487 14.86 -30.00 -13.44
CA GLU A 487 13.82 -31.03 -13.47
C GLU A 487 12.43 -30.46 -13.81
N PHE A 488 12.24 -29.14 -13.72
CA PHE A 488 10.97 -28.52 -14.07
C PHE A 488 10.74 -28.53 -15.58
N SER A 489 9.48 -28.69 -15.93
CA SER A 489 8.97 -28.67 -17.31
C SER A 489 7.93 -27.56 -17.46
N SER A 490 7.26 -27.51 -18.61
CA SER A 490 6.08 -26.65 -18.78
C SER A 490 4.93 -27.03 -17.84
N ILE A 491 4.90 -28.25 -17.32
CA ILE A 491 3.96 -28.68 -16.27
C ILE A 491 4.52 -28.21 -14.91
N PRO A 492 3.76 -27.39 -14.16
CA PRO A 492 4.16 -26.81 -12.91
C PRO A 492 4.20 -27.87 -11.82
N LYS A 493 5.15 -27.72 -10.91
CA LYS A 493 5.24 -28.52 -9.70
C LYS A 493 5.20 -27.57 -8.51
N ILE A 494 4.30 -27.82 -7.57
CA ILE A 494 4.33 -27.08 -6.30
C ILE A 494 5.58 -27.50 -5.54
N VAL A 495 6.36 -26.50 -5.15
CA VAL A 495 7.52 -26.69 -4.29
C VAL A 495 7.45 -25.73 -3.12
N THR A 496 7.81 -26.24 -1.95
CA THR A 496 7.96 -25.38 -0.77
C THR A 496 9.37 -24.82 -0.76
N HIS A 497 9.51 -23.50 -0.85
CA HIS A 497 10.82 -22.86 -0.84
C HIS A 497 11.50 -23.08 0.53
N PRO A 498 12.70 -23.69 0.57
CA PRO A 498 13.33 -24.10 1.83
C PRO A 498 13.57 -22.96 2.83
N GLN A 499 13.76 -21.72 2.34
CA GLN A 499 14.04 -20.56 3.20
C GLN A 499 12.81 -19.72 3.55
N THR A 500 11.72 -19.81 2.81
CA THR A 500 10.54 -18.96 3.10
C THR A 500 9.38 -19.79 3.62
N GLY A 501 9.42 -21.11 3.44
CA GLY A 501 8.28 -22.00 3.72
C GLY A 501 7.08 -21.74 2.80
N GLU A 502 7.29 -20.95 1.75
CA GLU A 502 6.26 -20.56 0.80
C GLU A 502 6.08 -21.65 -0.25
N GLU A 503 4.83 -22.00 -0.54
CA GLU A 503 4.49 -22.82 -1.69
C GLU A 503 4.57 -21.98 -2.96
N LEU A 504 5.43 -22.39 -3.89
CA LEU A 504 5.73 -21.74 -5.16
C LEU A 504 5.48 -22.73 -6.31
N LEU A 505 5.29 -22.21 -7.53
CA LEU A 505 5.26 -23.04 -8.74
C LEU A 505 6.65 -23.10 -9.36
N GLY A 506 7.21 -24.30 -9.45
CA GLY A 506 8.39 -24.57 -10.27
C GLY A 506 7.98 -24.89 -11.70
N VAL A 507 8.44 -24.10 -12.67
CA VAL A 507 8.12 -24.27 -14.10
C VAL A 507 9.35 -23.99 -14.97
N ARG A 508 9.30 -24.45 -16.23
CA ARG A 508 10.25 -24.07 -17.28
C ARG A 508 9.59 -23.10 -18.25
N LEU A 509 10.15 -21.91 -18.37
CA LEU A 509 9.72 -20.87 -19.30
C LEU A 509 9.91 -21.37 -20.75
N THR A 510 8.81 -21.42 -21.50
CA THR A 510 8.77 -22.01 -22.83
C THR A 510 9.57 -21.19 -23.84
N ASN A 511 9.59 -19.87 -23.70
CA ASN A 511 10.25 -18.97 -24.65
C ASN A 511 11.75 -18.77 -24.42
N LYS A 512 12.26 -19.09 -23.22
CA LYS A 512 13.67 -18.92 -22.84
C LYS A 512 14.37 -20.21 -22.42
N ASP A 513 13.65 -21.33 -22.44
CA ASP A 513 14.11 -22.63 -21.93
C ASP A 513 14.80 -22.51 -20.56
N LYS A 514 14.18 -21.73 -19.67
CA LYS A 514 14.72 -21.38 -18.36
C LYS A 514 13.79 -21.89 -17.26
N ALA A 515 14.30 -22.74 -16.38
CA ALA A 515 13.56 -23.13 -15.19
C ALA A 515 13.56 -22.02 -14.13
N VAL A 516 12.39 -21.78 -13.53
CA VAL A 516 12.11 -20.69 -12.60
C VAL A 516 11.15 -21.13 -11.50
N LEU A 517 11.21 -20.43 -10.37
CA LEU A 517 10.16 -20.48 -9.35
C LEU A 517 9.25 -19.28 -9.50
N LEU A 518 7.95 -19.50 -9.34
CA LEU A 518 6.92 -18.50 -9.55
C LEU A 518 6.04 -18.36 -8.32
N ARG A 519 5.77 -17.10 -7.96
CA ARG A 519 4.72 -16.71 -7.03
C ARG A 519 3.55 -16.14 -7.82
N ALA A 520 2.32 -16.54 -7.49
CA ALA A 520 1.11 -15.96 -8.08
C ALA A 520 0.99 -14.47 -7.71
N ASP A 521 0.74 -13.63 -8.72
CA ASP A 521 0.48 -12.18 -8.61
C ASP A 521 -0.99 -11.85 -8.96
N GLY A 522 -1.81 -12.89 -9.14
CA GLY A 522 -3.22 -12.83 -9.56
C GLY A 522 -3.41 -12.73 -11.07
N PHE A 523 -4.63 -13.03 -11.55
CA PHE A 523 -5.03 -12.91 -12.96
C PHE A 523 -4.18 -13.74 -13.94
N GLY A 524 -3.73 -14.95 -13.57
CA GLY A 524 -2.83 -15.76 -14.41
C GLY A 524 -1.42 -15.15 -14.60
N HIS A 525 -1.07 -14.16 -13.78
CA HIS A 525 0.25 -13.55 -13.75
C HIS A 525 1.07 -14.07 -12.59
N TYR A 526 2.36 -14.16 -12.87
CA TYR A 526 3.32 -14.74 -11.97
C TYR A 526 4.57 -13.86 -11.89
N ARG A 527 5.24 -13.93 -10.75
CA ARG A 527 6.51 -13.24 -10.50
C ARG A 527 7.60 -14.25 -10.25
N GLU A 528 8.74 -14.03 -10.87
CA GLU A 528 9.90 -14.88 -10.64
C GLU A 528 10.41 -14.70 -9.21
N ILE A 529 10.69 -15.82 -8.56
CA ILE A 529 11.30 -15.89 -7.25
C ILE A 529 12.73 -16.38 -7.43
N ASP A 530 13.68 -15.64 -6.84
CA ASP A 530 15.07 -16.04 -6.75
C ASP A 530 15.18 -17.37 -6.00
N PRO A 531 15.58 -18.47 -6.65
CA PRO A 531 15.69 -19.78 -6.04
C PRO A 531 16.63 -19.79 -4.86
N ALA A 532 17.64 -18.91 -4.84
CA ALA A 532 18.61 -18.88 -3.75
C ALA A 532 18.09 -18.17 -2.49
N SER A 533 17.18 -17.20 -2.62
CA SER A 533 16.76 -16.34 -1.51
C SER A 533 15.25 -16.38 -1.17
N GLY A 534 14.44 -16.97 -2.06
CA GLY A 534 12.97 -16.96 -1.95
C GLY A 534 12.35 -15.58 -2.17
N ARG A 535 13.13 -14.62 -2.69
CA ARG A 535 12.70 -13.24 -2.91
C ARG A 535 12.21 -12.99 -4.31
N LEU A 536 11.32 -12.03 -4.43
CA LEU A 536 10.84 -11.59 -5.74
C LEU A 536 11.96 -10.96 -6.56
N ILE A 537 12.13 -11.41 -7.81
CA ILE A 537 12.99 -10.77 -8.79
C ILE A 537 12.18 -9.65 -9.47
N GLU A 538 12.55 -8.40 -9.19
CA GLU A 538 11.87 -7.23 -9.74
C GLU A 538 11.92 -7.20 -11.28
N GLY A 539 10.86 -6.68 -11.92
CA GLY A 539 10.78 -6.48 -13.36
C GLY A 539 10.39 -7.73 -14.18
N THR A 540 10.27 -8.90 -13.55
CA THR A 540 9.77 -10.11 -14.21
C THR A 540 8.25 -10.19 -14.08
N ARG A 541 7.54 -10.42 -15.19
CA ARG A 541 6.12 -10.77 -15.21
C ARG A 541 5.96 -11.95 -16.14
N ILE A 542 5.58 -13.08 -15.59
CA ILE A 542 5.36 -14.32 -16.33
C ILE A 542 3.87 -14.47 -16.55
N VAL A 543 3.50 -14.79 -17.79
CA VAL A 543 2.12 -15.06 -18.21
C VAL A 543 2.01 -16.54 -18.53
N ARG A 544 0.94 -17.17 -18.05
CA ARG A 544 0.57 -18.53 -18.40
C ARG A 544 -0.35 -18.54 -19.61
N THR A 545 -0.07 -19.38 -20.60
CA THR A 545 -0.90 -19.62 -21.79
C THR A 545 -0.94 -21.11 -22.13
N VAL A 546 -1.64 -21.50 -23.20
CA VAL A 546 -1.70 -22.87 -23.70
C VAL A 546 -1.39 -22.85 -25.20
N ASP A 547 -0.59 -23.80 -25.63
CA ASP A 547 -0.38 -24.07 -27.05
C ASP A 547 -1.66 -24.68 -27.65
N PHE A 548 -2.27 -24.01 -28.64
CA PHE A 548 -3.57 -24.40 -29.19
C PHE A 548 -3.54 -25.73 -29.94
N ASP A 549 -2.41 -26.10 -30.55
CA ASP A 549 -2.30 -27.31 -31.36
C ASP A 549 -2.03 -28.55 -30.50
N THR A 550 -1.31 -28.37 -29.40
CA THR A 550 -0.85 -29.46 -28.53
C THR A 550 -1.57 -29.53 -27.19
N GLY A 551 -2.29 -28.48 -26.78
CA GLY A 551 -2.91 -28.37 -25.46
C GLY A 551 -1.91 -28.23 -24.31
N THR A 552 -0.62 -28.03 -24.61
CA THR A 552 0.43 -27.99 -23.60
C THR A 552 0.53 -26.61 -22.94
N PRO A 553 0.68 -26.51 -21.60
CA PRO A 553 0.86 -25.22 -20.94
C PRO A 553 2.14 -24.53 -21.41
N GLN A 554 2.10 -23.20 -21.53
CA GLN A 554 3.28 -22.40 -21.82
C GLN A 554 3.44 -21.27 -20.80
N TRP A 555 4.69 -20.99 -20.45
CA TRP A 555 5.07 -19.93 -19.50
C TRP A 555 5.98 -18.93 -20.21
N LEU A 556 5.51 -17.70 -20.38
CA LEU A 556 6.14 -16.68 -21.21
C LEU A 556 6.49 -15.45 -20.39
N ASP A 557 7.69 -14.89 -20.57
CA ASP A 557 8.16 -13.71 -19.83
C ASP A 557 8.00 -12.38 -20.57
N ASN A 558 7.47 -12.44 -21.80
CA ASN A 558 7.04 -11.31 -22.61
C ASN A 558 5.59 -11.61 -23.06
N GLY A 559 4.67 -10.65 -22.93
CA GLY A 559 3.24 -10.86 -23.09
C GLY A 559 2.85 -11.62 -24.37
N GLY A 560 2.01 -12.66 -24.18
CA GLY A 560 1.13 -13.36 -25.12
C GLY A 560 1.59 -13.57 -26.57
N LEU A 561 1.60 -14.82 -27.03
CA LEU A 561 1.55 -15.11 -28.47
C LEU A 561 0.35 -14.37 -29.08
N LYS A 562 0.60 -13.45 -30.01
CA LYS A 562 -0.43 -12.96 -30.95
C LYS A 562 -0.95 -14.19 -31.70
N GLY A 563 -2.28 -14.33 -31.76
CA GLY A 563 -2.99 -15.53 -32.20
C GLY A 563 -2.38 -16.22 -33.42
N GLY A 564 -2.17 -17.53 -33.29
CA GLY A 564 -1.71 -18.39 -34.37
C GLY A 564 -2.84 -18.72 -35.32
N ASN A 565 -2.82 -18.08 -36.50
CA ASN A 565 -2.99 -18.77 -37.77
C ASN A 565 -2.39 -17.88 -38.87
N ASP A 566 -1.07 -18.00 -39.06
CA ASP A 566 -0.46 -17.75 -40.36
C ASP A 566 -0.76 -18.97 -41.24
N ILE A 567 -1.73 -18.83 -42.15
CA ILE A 567 -1.74 -19.61 -43.38
C ILE A 567 -1.14 -18.71 -44.47
N ASP A 568 -0.07 -19.22 -45.05
CA ASP A 568 0.80 -18.64 -46.05
C ASP A 568 0.15 -17.78 -47.15
N SER A 569 1.00 -16.85 -47.61
CA SER A 569 1.20 -16.38 -49.00
C SER A 569 0.66 -15.01 -49.41
N GLU A 570 1.63 -14.15 -49.72
CA GLU A 570 1.63 -13.08 -50.72
C GLU A 570 0.31 -12.84 -51.48
N VAL A 571 -0.47 -11.83 -51.07
CA VAL A 571 -1.26 -11.02 -52.02
C VAL A 571 -1.22 -9.55 -51.60
N ASN A 572 -0.52 -8.77 -52.42
CA ASN A 572 -0.65 -7.33 -52.66
C ASN A 572 -1.09 -6.41 -51.51
N SER A 573 -0.12 -5.58 -51.12
CA SER A 573 -0.33 -4.18 -50.77
C SER A 573 -1.46 -3.53 -51.58
N GLY A 574 -2.62 -3.33 -50.94
CA GLY A 574 -3.76 -2.64 -51.52
C GLY A 574 -4.94 -2.61 -50.56
N SER A 575 -5.17 -1.45 -49.94
CA SER A 575 -6.32 -1.09 -49.11
C SER A 575 -6.57 -1.89 -47.83
N ILE A 576 -5.79 -1.61 -46.78
CA ILE A 576 -6.36 -1.58 -45.41
C ILE A 576 -6.31 -0.13 -44.98
N SER A 577 -7.50 0.42 -44.71
CA SER A 577 -7.70 1.78 -44.24
C SER A 577 -6.96 1.98 -42.92
N GLN A 578 -6.41 3.17 -42.74
CA GLN A 578 -5.82 3.65 -41.49
C GLN A 578 -6.74 3.35 -40.29
N THR A 579 -6.45 2.29 -39.52
CA THR A 579 -6.96 2.14 -38.15
C THR A 579 -6.16 3.07 -37.26
N SER A 580 -6.86 3.89 -36.49
CA SER A 580 -6.33 5.06 -35.78
C SER A 580 -5.50 4.70 -34.55
N ASP A 581 -4.44 5.49 -34.28
CA ASP A 581 -3.62 5.48 -33.06
C ASP A 581 -4.37 5.99 -31.79
N LEU A 582 -5.66 5.67 -31.60
CA LEU A 582 -6.47 6.15 -30.46
C LEU A 582 -6.85 4.98 -29.51
N PRO A 583 -6.85 5.19 -28.18
CA PRO A 583 -7.33 4.18 -27.22
C PRO A 583 -8.86 4.02 -27.33
N GLU A 584 -9.27 2.82 -27.70
CA GLU A 584 -10.67 2.39 -27.84
C GLU A 584 -11.11 1.55 -26.64
N LEU A 585 -12.41 1.59 -26.30
CA LEU A 585 -12.98 0.65 -25.34
C LEU A 585 -13.07 -0.72 -26.01
N LEU A 586 -12.12 -1.61 -25.71
CA LEU A 586 -12.04 -2.93 -26.32
C LEU A 586 -13.24 -3.77 -25.89
N LEU A 587 -13.94 -4.32 -26.88
CA LEU A 587 -14.97 -5.32 -26.66
C LEU A 587 -14.32 -6.72 -26.54
N PRO A 588 -15.01 -7.72 -25.96
CA PRO A 588 -14.41 -9.00 -25.57
C PRO A 588 -13.58 -9.75 -26.64
N GLU A 589 -13.92 -9.62 -27.92
CA GLU A 589 -13.20 -10.23 -29.06
C GLU A 589 -12.13 -9.32 -29.70
N ASP A 590 -12.08 -8.03 -29.35
CA ASP A 590 -10.96 -7.14 -29.66
C ASP A 590 -9.83 -7.27 -28.62
N LEU A 591 -10.14 -7.91 -27.48
CA LEU A 591 -9.14 -8.35 -26.52
C LEU A 591 -8.36 -9.52 -27.13
N PRO A 592 -7.03 -9.61 -26.92
CA PRO A 592 -6.32 -10.87 -27.13
C PRO A 592 -7.09 -11.95 -26.37
N GLN A 593 -7.26 -13.14 -26.96
CA GLN A 593 -7.90 -14.27 -26.25
C GLN A 593 -7.37 -14.28 -24.82
N ARG A 594 -8.26 -14.02 -23.85
CA ARG A 594 -7.83 -13.90 -22.47
C ARG A 594 -7.08 -15.18 -22.16
N PRO A 595 -5.85 -15.13 -21.63
CA PRO A 595 -5.30 -16.29 -20.95
C PRO A 595 -6.26 -16.53 -19.79
N GLY A 596 -7.24 -17.42 -19.99
CA GLY A 596 -8.30 -17.64 -19.03
C GLY A 596 -7.67 -17.86 -17.68
N MET A 597 -8.24 -17.25 -16.62
CA MET A 597 -7.99 -17.78 -15.28
C MET A 597 -8.45 -19.23 -15.35
N GLY A 598 -7.48 -20.14 -15.42
CA GLY A 598 -7.70 -21.54 -15.69
C GLY A 598 -8.55 -22.13 -14.59
N GLY A 599 -9.82 -22.37 -14.90
CA GLY A 599 -10.75 -22.98 -13.98
C GLY A 599 -12.11 -23.22 -14.64
N SER A 600 -12.37 -24.48 -14.97
CA SER A 600 -13.69 -25.13 -15.10
C SER A 600 -14.68 -24.80 -16.25
N GLY A 601 -14.25 -24.37 -17.44
CA GLY A 601 -15.18 -24.50 -18.59
C GLY A 601 -14.62 -24.43 -20.01
N TYR A 602 -13.87 -23.39 -20.35
CA TYR A 602 -13.44 -23.21 -21.74
C TYR A 602 -12.51 -24.32 -22.27
N ALA A 603 -11.71 -24.94 -21.40
CA ALA A 603 -10.80 -26.02 -21.82
C ALA A 603 -11.53 -27.33 -22.17
N ASP A 604 -12.69 -27.55 -21.55
CA ASP A 604 -13.38 -28.85 -21.52
C ASP A 604 -14.41 -28.95 -22.69
N MET A 605 -14.81 -27.79 -23.26
CA MET A 605 -15.57 -27.62 -24.51
C MET A 605 -14.87 -28.11 -25.81
N THR A 606 -13.55 -28.36 -25.80
CA THR A 606 -12.82 -28.86 -26.99
C THR A 606 -12.67 -30.38 -27.04
N GLY A 607 -13.20 -31.11 -26.04
CA GLY A 607 -13.26 -32.57 -26.03
C GLY A 607 -11.89 -33.27 -25.99
N ARG A 608 -10.81 -32.57 -25.65
CA ARG A 608 -9.45 -33.12 -25.53
C ARG A 608 -8.74 -32.52 -24.31
N VAL A 609 -9.23 -32.83 -23.12
CA VAL A 609 -8.49 -32.57 -21.88
C VAL A 609 -7.95 -33.91 -21.37
N ASP A 610 -6.65 -34.13 -21.56
CA ASP A 610 -5.92 -35.24 -20.94
C ASP A 610 -5.91 -35.05 -19.41
N ASP A 611 -5.94 -36.12 -18.63
CA ASP A 611 -5.95 -36.09 -17.15
C ASP A 611 -4.83 -35.17 -16.57
N ALA A 612 -3.71 -35.04 -17.29
CA ALA A 612 -2.59 -34.18 -16.93
C ALA A 612 -2.92 -32.68 -16.89
N LEU A 613 -3.86 -32.19 -17.70
CA LEU A 613 -4.26 -30.77 -17.71
C LEU A 613 -5.23 -30.47 -16.54
N ARG A 614 -6.00 -31.45 -16.07
CA ARG A 614 -6.80 -31.33 -14.83
C ARG A 614 -5.90 -31.31 -13.59
N ASP A 615 -4.94 -32.24 -13.50
CA ASP A 615 -3.95 -32.27 -12.42
C ASP A 615 -3.12 -30.96 -12.38
N PHE A 616 -2.77 -30.40 -13.55
CA PHE A 616 -2.13 -29.09 -13.68
C PHE A 616 -2.96 -27.97 -13.01
N LEU A 617 -4.26 -27.88 -13.30
CA LEU A 617 -5.13 -26.80 -12.81
C LEU A 617 -5.35 -26.92 -11.29
N GLU A 618 -5.43 -28.15 -10.77
CA GLU A 618 -5.54 -28.39 -9.33
C GLU A 618 -4.27 -27.95 -8.57
N LEU A 619 -3.10 -28.08 -9.19
CA LEU A 619 -1.83 -27.63 -8.61
C LEU A 619 -1.69 -26.10 -8.63
N GLU A 620 -2.19 -25.43 -9.66
CA GLU A 620 -2.21 -23.96 -9.77
C GLU A 620 -3.16 -23.34 -8.73
N GLY A 621 -4.37 -23.89 -8.60
CA GLY A 621 -5.38 -23.44 -7.63
C GLY A 621 -4.94 -23.61 -6.17
N LYS A 622 -3.98 -24.50 -5.89
CA LYS A 622 -3.40 -24.65 -4.56
C LYS A 622 -2.49 -23.51 -4.14
N VAL A 623 -2.09 -22.60 -5.03
CA VAL A 623 -1.17 -21.48 -4.72
C VAL A 623 -1.66 -20.10 -5.18
N ASP A 624 -2.77 -20.03 -5.92
CA ASP A 624 -3.39 -18.77 -6.36
C ASP A 624 -4.34 -18.21 -5.28
N PRO A 625 -4.12 -17.00 -4.74
CA PRO A 625 -5.05 -16.36 -3.80
C PRO A 625 -6.45 -16.08 -4.37
N TYR A 626 -6.63 -16.20 -5.69
CA TYR A 626 -7.91 -16.06 -6.38
C TYR A 626 -8.51 -17.40 -6.83
N ALA A 627 -7.95 -18.54 -6.42
CA ALA A 627 -8.47 -19.87 -6.77
C ALA A 627 -9.93 -20.08 -6.34
N TYR A 628 -10.43 -19.35 -5.33
CA TYR A 628 -11.85 -19.41 -4.96
C TYR A 628 -12.79 -18.93 -6.08
N LEU A 629 -12.30 -18.16 -7.06
CA LEU A 629 -13.07 -17.68 -8.21
C LEU A 629 -13.41 -18.80 -9.19
N THR A 630 -12.69 -19.93 -9.14
CA THR A 630 -12.96 -21.07 -10.03
C THR A 630 -14.09 -21.97 -9.52
N ASP A 631 -14.52 -21.82 -8.26
CA ASP A 631 -15.65 -22.55 -7.67
C ASP A 631 -16.96 -21.75 -7.84
N VAL A 632 -17.40 -21.70 -9.09
CA VAL A 632 -18.55 -20.88 -9.51
C VAL A 632 -19.85 -21.32 -8.84
N LYS A 633 -20.04 -22.63 -8.64
CA LYS A 633 -21.19 -23.16 -7.88
C LYS A 633 -21.24 -22.58 -6.47
N LYS A 634 -20.10 -22.47 -5.78
CA LYS A 634 -20.03 -21.87 -4.44
C LYS A 634 -20.29 -20.37 -4.47
N LEU A 635 -19.82 -19.64 -5.48
CA LEU A 635 -20.15 -18.21 -5.65
C LEU A 635 -21.65 -18.00 -5.86
N HIS A 636 -22.30 -18.82 -6.71
CA HIS A 636 -23.75 -18.79 -6.90
C HIS A 636 -24.50 -19.14 -5.59
N GLN A 637 -24.02 -20.12 -4.83
CA GLN A 637 -24.60 -20.43 -3.50
C GLN A 637 -24.50 -19.26 -2.52
N VAL A 638 -23.43 -18.46 -2.57
CA VAL A 638 -23.30 -17.25 -1.75
C VAL A 638 -24.38 -16.23 -2.13
N SER A 639 -24.64 -16.03 -3.42
CA SER A 639 -25.74 -15.18 -3.90
C SER A 639 -27.09 -15.68 -3.37
N ILE A 640 -27.40 -16.96 -3.56
CA ILE A 640 -28.66 -17.58 -3.12
C ILE A 640 -28.86 -17.43 -1.60
N ALA A 641 -27.81 -17.69 -0.81
CA ALA A 641 -27.87 -17.55 0.64
C ALA A 641 -28.10 -16.10 1.08
N ALA A 642 -27.51 -15.13 0.37
CA ALA A 642 -27.74 -13.71 0.63
C ALA A 642 -29.18 -13.30 0.29
N GLN A 643 -29.73 -13.78 -0.83
CA GLN A 643 -31.12 -13.52 -1.20
C GLN A 643 -32.12 -14.06 -0.16
N GLU A 644 -31.83 -15.20 0.47
CA GLU A 644 -32.63 -15.70 1.59
C GLU A 644 -32.44 -14.88 2.88
N GLU A 645 -31.22 -14.44 3.20
CA GLU A 645 -30.93 -13.62 4.39
C GLU A 645 -31.72 -12.32 4.40
N ILE A 646 -31.78 -11.63 3.26
CA ILE A 646 -32.37 -10.29 3.19
C ILE A 646 -33.88 -10.27 3.45
N LYS A 647 -34.58 -11.40 3.25
CA LYS A 647 -36.02 -11.54 3.53
C LYS A 647 -36.34 -11.31 5.01
N ALA A 648 -35.37 -11.54 5.89
CA ALA A 648 -35.51 -11.32 7.33
C ALA A 648 -35.09 -9.90 7.76
N VAL A 649 -34.64 -9.03 6.84
CA VAL A 649 -34.14 -7.69 7.16
C VAL A 649 -35.27 -6.66 6.97
N PRO A 650 -35.75 -5.98 8.05
CA PRO A 650 -36.89 -5.07 7.97
C PRO A 650 -36.72 -3.90 6.98
N PHE A 651 -35.49 -3.55 6.63
CA PHE A 651 -35.22 -2.51 5.64
C PHE A 651 -35.79 -2.84 4.26
N LEU A 652 -35.93 -4.13 3.92
CA LEU A 652 -36.53 -4.59 2.66
C LEU A 652 -37.97 -4.07 2.49
N GLU A 653 -38.75 -4.02 3.58
CA GLU A 653 -40.12 -3.51 3.58
C GLU A 653 -40.19 -1.99 3.30
N SER A 654 -39.05 -1.30 3.36
CA SER A 654 -38.96 0.14 3.18
C SER A 654 -38.48 0.56 1.78
N TYR A 655 -38.44 -0.38 0.84
CA TYR A 655 -38.11 -0.14 -0.56
C TYR A 655 -39.19 0.66 -1.25
N ASP A 656 -38.76 1.57 -2.12
CA ASP A 656 -39.62 2.42 -2.90
C ASP A 656 -40.02 1.67 -4.18
N GLN A 657 -41.31 1.37 -4.35
CA GLN A 657 -41.80 0.57 -5.49
C GLN A 657 -41.42 1.16 -6.85
N GLU A 658 -41.38 2.48 -6.94
CA GLU A 658 -41.01 3.26 -8.12
C GLU A 658 -39.54 3.11 -8.55
N LEU A 659 -38.67 2.62 -7.65
CA LEU A 659 -37.26 2.40 -7.96
C LEU A 659 -36.99 1.00 -8.52
N THR A 660 -38.00 0.13 -8.59
CA THR A 660 -37.89 -1.18 -9.22
C THR A 660 -37.57 -1.03 -10.71
N GLY A 661 -36.51 -1.71 -11.17
CA GLY A 661 -35.99 -1.60 -12.53
C GLY A 661 -35.12 -0.37 -12.77
N SER A 662 -34.74 0.37 -11.72
CA SER A 662 -33.86 1.55 -11.86
C SER A 662 -32.49 1.17 -12.41
N LEU A 663 -31.99 2.00 -13.32
CA LEU A 663 -30.63 1.91 -13.83
C LEU A 663 -29.66 2.63 -12.88
N VAL A 664 -28.74 1.86 -12.29
CA VAL A 664 -27.74 2.35 -11.33
C VAL A 664 -26.34 1.83 -11.67
N TYR A 665 -25.34 2.43 -11.03
CA TYR A 665 -23.94 2.13 -11.20
C TYR A 665 -23.27 1.97 -9.85
N ARG A 666 -22.27 1.10 -9.77
CA ARG A 666 -21.50 0.87 -8.55
C ARG A 666 -20.02 0.70 -8.86
N GLY A 667 -19.18 1.52 -8.25
CA GLY A 667 -17.74 1.27 -8.20
C GLY A 667 -17.42 0.19 -7.16
N ASP A 668 -16.58 -0.79 -7.51
CA ASP A 668 -16.09 -1.80 -6.57
C ASP A 668 -14.68 -2.26 -6.96
N THR A 669 -13.97 -2.88 -6.02
CA THR A 669 -12.62 -3.43 -6.23
C THR A 669 -12.61 -4.94 -6.43
N ARG A 670 -13.73 -5.61 -6.13
CA ARG A 670 -13.90 -7.03 -6.43
C ARG A 670 -14.05 -7.25 -7.93
N LEU A 671 -13.61 -8.41 -8.39
CA LEU A 671 -13.47 -8.72 -9.80
C LEU A 671 -14.82 -9.06 -10.44
N PRO A 672 -15.01 -8.79 -11.74
CA PRO A 672 -16.19 -9.25 -12.46
C PRO A 672 -16.39 -10.77 -12.33
N ASP A 673 -15.32 -11.55 -12.35
CA ASP A 673 -15.34 -13.00 -12.16
C ASP A 673 -15.87 -13.43 -10.78
N GLU A 674 -15.79 -12.56 -9.77
CA GLU A 674 -16.47 -12.78 -8.49
C GLU A 674 -17.92 -12.30 -8.57
N ILE A 675 -18.10 -11.03 -8.96
CA ILE A 675 -19.36 -10.30 -8.82
C ILE A 675 -20.44 -10.79 -9.78
N PHE A 676 -20.09 -11.26 -10.98
CA PHE A 676 -21.03 -11.86 -11.92
C PHE A 676 -21.57 -13.22 -11.44
N HIS A 677 -20.96 -13.85 -10.43
CA HIS A 677 -21.43 -15.12 -9.87
C HIS A 677 -21.99 -14.96 -8.45
N SER A 678 -21.38 -14.11 -7.62
CA SER A 678 -21.81 -13.92 -6.23
C SER A 678 -22.83 -12.80 -6.04
N GLY A 679 -22.96 -11.89 -7.02
CA GLY A 679 -23.66 -10.62 -6.85
C GLY A 679 -23.00 -9.70 -5.82
N PHE A 680 -23.63 -8.55 -5.56
CA PHE A 680 -23.29 -7.69 -4.44
C PHE A 680 -24.11 -8.05 -3.21
N ASN A 681 -23.43 -8.55 -2.19
CA ASN A 681 -24.02 -8.90 -0.91
C ASN A 681 -23.74 -7.83 0.14
N ARG A 682 -24.75 -7.45 0.92
CA ARG A 682 -24.56 -6.55 2.07
C ARG A 682 -23.61 -7.18 3.09
N LYS A 683 -22.99 -6.32 3.89
CA LYS A 683 -22.34 -6.77 5.13
C LYS A 683 -23.41 -7.18 6.14
N VAL A 684 -23.23 -8.31 6.82
CA VAL A 684 -24.16 -8.82 7.84
C VAL A 684 -24.10 -7.95 9.11
N GLU A 685 -24.67 -6.75 9.03
CA GLU A 685 -24.79 -5.78 10.12
C GLU A 685 -26.17 -5.09 10.07
N PRO A 686 -26.67 -4.49 11.18
CA PRO A 686 -27.96 -3.80 11.15
C PRO A 686 -27.93 -2.56 10.23
N VAL A 687 -29.00 -2.35 9.47
CA VAL A 687 -29.13 -1.16 8.61
C VAL A 687 -29.26 0.10 9.46
N LYS A 688 -28.36 1.07 9.23
CA LYS A 688 -28.32 2.33 10.02
C LYS A 688 -27.98 3.51 9.13
N PHE A 689 -28.79 4.56 9.22
CA PHE A 689 -28.44 5.87 8.67
C PHE A 689 -27.41 6.54 9.57
N VAL A 690 -26.32 7.03 8.98
CA VAL A 690 -25.18 7.60 9.68
C VAL A 690 -24.94 9.01 9.14
N ARG A 691 -24.82 9.99 10.03
CA ARG A 691 -24.35 11.33 9.67
C ARG A 691 -22.93 11.48 10.17
N TYR A 692 -21.96 11.61 9.26
CA TYR A 692 -20.55 11.73 9.62
C TYR A 692 -20.18 13.15 10.03
N ASP A 693 -20.77 14.15 9.37
CA ASP A 693 -20.63 15.57 9.69
C ASP A 693 -21.80 16.39 9.09
N HIS A 694 -21.69 17.73 9.07
CA HIS A 694 -22.74 18.59 8.52
C HIS A 694 -22.98 18.38 7.01
N HIS A 695 -21.95 17.96 6.27
CA HIS A 695 -21.87 17.81 4.82
C HIS A 695 -21.80 16.34 4.36
N SER A 696 -21.67 15.37 5.26
CA SER A 696 -21.52 13.95 4.92
C SER A 696 -22.58 13.08 5.62
N ARG A 697 -23.38 12.36 4.83
CA ARG A 697 -24.46 11.46 5.27
C ARG A 697 -24.35 10.14 4.51
N GLY A 698 -24.56 9.03 5.19
CA GLY A 698 -24.44 7.70 4.61
C GLY A 698 -25.41 6.70 5.22
N ILE A 699 -25.43 5.49 4.68
CA ILE A 699 -26.18 4.36 5.20
C ILE A 699 -25.23 3.15 5.29
N ARG A 700 -25.35 2.38 6.37
CA ARG A 700 -24.58 1.15 6.63
C ARG A 700 -25.48 -0.08 6.59
N GLY A 701 -24.88 -1.26 6.44
CA GLY A 701 -25.63 -2.51 6.29
C GLY A 701 -26.37 -2.65 4.96
N VAL A 702 -26.02 -1.88 3.93
CA VAL A 702 -26.63 -1.95 2.60
C VAL A 702 -25.54 -2.03 1.52
N VAL A 703 -25.94 -2.50 0.35
CA VAL A 703 -25.25 -2.31 -0.92
C VAL A 703 -25.64 -0.93 -1.45
N SER A 704 -24.63 -0.07 -1.55
CA SER A 704 -24.78 1.29 -2.06
C SER A 704 -24.62 1.31 -3.58
N THR A 705 -25.56 1.92 -4.29
CA THR A 705 -25.50 2.13 -5.76
C THR A 705 -25.86 3.58 -6.08
N SER A 706 -25.43 4.11 -7.22
CA SER A 706 -25.72 5.49 -7.62
C SER A 706 -26.37 5.55 -8.99
N THR A 707 -27.32 6.46 -9.17
CA THR A 707 -27.83 6.77 -10.52
C THR A 707 -26.85 7.63 -11.34
N ASP A 708 -25.81 8.18 -10.70
CA ASP A 708 -24.74 8.96 -11.29
C ASP A 708 -23.52 8.06 -11.59
N GLN A 709 -23.15 7.97 -12.87
CA GLN A 709 -22.00 7.18 -13.32
C GLN A 709 -20.69 7.75 -12.79
N GLY A 710 -20.56 9.08 -12.71
CA GLY A 710 -19.34 9.76 -12.28
C GLY A 710 -18.99 9.43 -10.84
N VAL A 711 -19.99 9.34 -9.96
CA VAL A 711 -19.81 8.90 -8.56
C VAL A 711 -19.24 7.47 -8.49
N ALA A 712 -19.73 6.56 -9.34
CA ALA A 712 -19.23 5.19 -9.39
C ALA A 712 -17.79 5.12 -9.95
N VAL A 713 -17.48 5.91 -10.99
CA VAL A 713 -16.15 6.01 -11.59
C VAL A 713 -15.13 6.59 -10.60
N ASP A 714 -15.47 7.68 -9.91
CA ASP A 714 -14.63 8.26 -8.86
C ASP A 714 -14.35 7.25 -7.74
N TYR A 715 -15.36 6.47 -7.35
CA TYR A 715 -15.17 5.40 -6.36
C TYR A 715 -14.21 4.32 -6.87
N ALA A 716 -14.36 3.88 -8.12
CA ALA A 716 -13.48 2.87 -8.72
C ALA A 716 -12.03 3.35 -8.87
N LEU A 717 -11.83 4.61 -9.27
CA LEU A 717 -10.50 5.25 -9.40
C LEU A 717 -9.83 5.45 -8.05
N HIS A 718 -10.56 5.94 -7.04
CA HIS A 718 -10.02 6.20 -5.70
C HIS A 718 -9.41 4.95 -5.05
N ASN A 719 -9.96 3.77 -5.35
CA ASN A 719 -9.56 2.52 -4.72
C ASN A 719 -8.46 1.74 -5.47
N GLN A 720 -7.84 2.32 -6.53
CA GLN A 720 -6.69 1.78 -7.29
C GLN A 720 -6.89 0.34 -7.80
N ARG A 721 -7.41 0.19 -9.04
CA ARG A 721 -7.88 -1.05 -9.73
C ARG A 721 -9.35 -1.41 -9.48
N GLY A 722 -10.24 -0.41 -9.55
CA GLY A 722 -11.68 -0.62 -9.46
C GLY A 722 -12.36 -0.90 -10.81
N TYR A 723 -13.54 -1.50 -10.73
CA TYR A 723 -14.50 -1.67 -11.83
C TYR A 723 -15.75 -0.87 -11.53
N VAL A 724 -16.43 -0.39 -12.58
CA VAL A 724 -17.77 0.18 -12.48
C VAL A 724 -18.77 -0.80 -13.08
N TYR A 725 -19.72 -1.24 -12.26
CA TYR A 725 -20.77 -2.18 -12.63
C TYR A 725 -22.04 -1.43 -12.96
N ALA A 726 -22.63 -1.72 -14.12
CA ALA A 726 -23.94 -1.22 -14.51
C ALA A 726 -25.02 -2.23 -14.12
N ILE A 727 -26.06 -1.77 -13.43
CA ILE A 727 -27.02 -2.61 -12.73
C ILE A 727 -28.44 -2.14 -13.05
N GLN A 728 -29.35 -3.08 -13.33
CA GLN A 728 -30.79 -2.86 -13.31
C GLN A 728 -31.35 -3.45 -12.01
N LEU A 729 -31.84 -2.60 -11.10
CA LEU A 729 -32.34 -3.04 -9.79
C LEU A 729 -33.74 -3.67 -9.89
N ASN A 730 -33.85 -4.91 -10.37
CA ASN A 730 -35.15 -5.59 -10.54
C ASN A 730 -35.83 -5.90 -9.20
N HIS A 731 -35.05 -5.99 -8.13
CA HIS A 731 -35.54 -6.21 -6.76
C HIS A 731 -35.83 -4.90 -6.00
N GLY A 732 -35.68 -3.76 -6.67
CA GLY A 732 -35.91 -2.43 -6.11
C GLY A 732 -34.81 -1.97 -5.14
N GLY A 733 -35.11 -0.89 -4.45
CA GLY A 733 -34.22 -0.30 -3.48
C GLY A 733 -34.89 0.89 -2.81
N LYS A 734 -34.12 1.61 -2.00
CA LYS A 734 -34.59 2.81 -1.33
C LYS A 734 -33.73 3.99 -1.72
N SER A 735 -34.36 5.09 -2.11
CA SER A 735 -33.64 6.35 -2.30
C SER A 735 -33.14 6.84 -0.95
N VAL A 736 -31.83 7.07 -0.85
CA VAL A 736 -31.23 7.58 0.37
C VAL A 736 -30.59 8.91 0.08
N ASP A 737 -30.92 9.89 0.93
CA ASP A 737 -30.27 11.19 0.93
C ASP A 737 -28.87 11.09 1.56
N THR A 738 -27.95 10.51 0.81
CA THR A 738 -26.54 10.46 1.15
C THR A 738 -25.77 11.57 0.46
N LEU A 739 -24.80 12.08 1.22
CA LEU A 739 -23.95 13.17 0.82
C LEU A 739 -22.50 12.80 1.11
N LEU A 740 -21.61 13.20 0.22
CA LEU A 740 -20.17 13.20 0.47
C LEU A 740 -19.64 14.61 0.22
N ARG A 741 -19.12 15.27 1.27
CA ARG A 741 -18.58 16.63 1.18
C ARG A 741 -19.58 17.66 0.64
N GLY A 742 -20.88 17.47 0.90
CA GLY A 742 -21.96 18.38 0.52
C GLY A 742 -22.59 18.06 -0.84
N GLU A 743 -21.97 17.20 -1.63
CA GLU A 743 -22.50 16.72 -2.90
C GLU A 743 -23.34 15.47 -2.68
N THR A 744 -24.45 15.35 -3.43
CA THR A 744 -25.30 14.16 -3.36
C THR A 744 -24.66 12.99 -4.11
N LEU A 745 -24.74 11.80 -3.51
CA LEU A 745 -24.28 10.58 -4.16
C LEU A 745 -25.35 9.96 -5.06
N HIS A 746 -26.54 10.58 -5.16
CA HIS A 746 -27.68 10.07 -5.90
C HIS A 746 -27.95 8.58 -5.62
N GLU A 747 -27.87 8.22 -4.33
CA GLU A 747 -27.78 6.84 -3.88
C GLU A 747 -29.15 6.14 -3.85
N ILE A 748 -29.16 4.93 -4.42
CA ILE A 748 -30.20 3.93 -4.17
C ILE A 748 -29.57 2.80 -3.38
N ALA A 749 -30.05 2.61 -2.15
CA ALA A 749 -29.60 1.56 -1.26
C ALA A 749 -30.43 0.29 -1.45
N THR A 750 -29.77 -0.85 -1.62
CA THR A 750 -30.37 -2.18 -1.64
C THR A 750 -29.63 -3.12 -0.69
N LEU A 751 -30.21 -4.24 -0.30
CA LEU A 751 -29.65 -5.24 0.60
C LEU A 751 -28.86 -6.31 -0.16
N ASN A 752 -29.19 -6.52 -1.43
CA ASN A 752 -28.52 -7.45 -2.33
C ASN A 752 -28.73 -6.97 -3.77
N VAL A 753 -27.72 -7.18 -4.61
CA VAL A 753 -27.86 -7.12 -6.08
C VAL A 753 -27.41 -8.47 -6.59
N PRO A 754 -28.33 -9.33 -7.05
CA PRO A 754 -27.95 -10.65 -7.51
C PRO A 754 -27.28 -10.57 -8.90
N PRO A 755 -26.54 -11.62 -9.31
CA PRO A 755 -25.91 -11.72 -10.63
C PRO A 755 -26.77 -11.24 -11.80
N GLU A 756 -28.03 -11.65 -11.83
CA GLU A 756 -28.98 -11.39 -12.91
C GLU A 756 -29.34 -9.90 -13.09
N ASP A 757 -29.12 -9.08 -12.06
CA ASP A 757 -29.38 -7.64 -12.08
C ASP A 757 -28.17 -6.84 -12.63
N ILE A 758 -27.00 -7.47 -12.74
CA ILE A 758 -25.76 -6.82 -13.21
C ILE A 758 -25.64 -7.04 -14.71
N MET A 759 -25.52 -5.98 -15.51
CA MET A 759 -25.48 -6.06 -16.98
C MET A 759 -24.06 -6.21 -17.51
N PHE A 760 -23.15 -5.36 -17.05
CA PHE A 760 -21.76 -5.35 -17.47
C PHE A 760 -20.89 -4.61 -16.44
N ALA A 761 -19.58 -4.78 -16.56
CA ALA A 761 -18.56 -4.05 -15.83
C ALA A 761 -17.63 -3.32 -16.79
N VAL A 762 -17.15 -2.15 -16.38
CA VAL A 762 -16.12 -1.38 -17.10
C VAL A 762 -14.90 -1.22 -16.20
N GLY A 763 -13.73 -1.61 -16.66
CA GLY A 763 -12.47 -1.56 -15.91
C GLY A 763 -11.45 -2.59 -16.42
N PRO A 764 -10.32 -2.80 -15.73
CA PRO A 764 -9.93 -2.08 -14.52
C PRO A 764 -9.52 -0.66 -14.85
N PHE A 765 -9.95 0.31 -14.05
CA PHE A 765 -9.40 1.65 -14.13
C PHE A 765 -8.02 1.65 -13.47
N THR A 766 -6.97 1.72 -14.30
CA THR A 766 -5.56 1.68 -13.86
C THR A 766 -4.94 3.07 -13.90
N GLY A 767 -5.11 3.82 -12.81
CA GLY A 767 -4.46 5.11 -12.61
C GLY A 767 -4.24 5.32 -11.11
N THR A 768 -2.99 5.34 -10.67
CA THR A 768 -2.70 5.80 -9.30
C THR A 768 -2.75 7.32 -9.33
N GLU A 769 -3.75 7.92 -8.68
CA GLU A 769 -3.96 9.39 -8.57
C GLU A 769 -4.65 10.05 -9.77
N THR A 770 -5.45 9.31 -10.54
CA THR A 770 -6.30 9.86 -11.60
C THR A 770 -7.70 10.10 -11.05
N TYR A 771 -8.19 11.34 -11.04
CA TYR A 771 -9.60 11.64 -10.77
C TYR A 771 -10.43 11.49 -12.04
N TYR A 772 -11.75 11.36 -11.93
CA TYR A 772 -12.65 11.28 -13.09
C TYR A 772 -12.43 12.41 -14.11
N ARG A 773 -12.09 13.62 -13.64
CA ARG A 773 -11.76 14.77 -14.50
C ARG A 773 -10.51 14.55 -15.34
N ASP A 774 -9.48 13.94 -14.76
CA ASP A 774 -8.21 13.69 -15.44
C ASP A 774 -8.38 12.61 -16.53
N LEU A 775 -9.18 11.57 -16.25
CA LEU A 775 -9.52 10.51 -17.22
C LEU A 775 -10.32 11.06 -18.42
N ILE A 776 -11.12 12.09 -18.19
CA ILE A 776 -11.89 12.78 -19.23
C ILE A 776 -10.99 13.65 -20.11
N ASP A 777 -9.99 14.30 -19.53
CA ASP A 777 -9.17 15.29 -20.22
C ASP A 777 -7.97 14.66 -20.94
N GLU A 778 -7.43 13.55 -20.43
CA GLU A 778 -6.26 12.87 -21.00
C GLU A 778 -6.66 11.53 -21.65
N GLN A 779 -6.67 11.51 -22.98
CA GLN A 779 -7.07 10.33 -23.75
C GLN A 779 -6.17 9.11 -23.49
N GLU A 780 -4.89 9.30 -23.17
CA GLU A 780 -3.91 8.23 -22.91
C GLU A 780 -4.17 7.47 -21.59
N LEU A 781 -4.93 8.04 -20.65
CA LEU A 781 -5.29 7.41 -19.37
C LEU A 781 -6.49 6.47 -19.46
N ARG A 782 -7.07 6.34 -20.66
CA ARG A 782 -8.30 5.58 -20.91
C ARG A 782 -7.97 4.13 -21.29
N THR A 783 -7.84 3.28 -20.27
CA THR A 783 -7.38 1.89 -20.41
C THR A 783 -8.38 0.83 -19.94
N ALA A 784 -9.69 1.15 -19.89
CA ALA A 784 -10.70 0.24 -19.36
C ALA A 784 -11.23 -0.73 -20.43
N GLU A 785 -11.52 -1.95 -20.01
CA GLU A 785 -12.20 -2.97 -20.81
C GLU A 785 -13.71 -3.00 -20.46
N LEU A 786 -14.52 -3.48 -21.40
CA LEU A 786 -15.95 -3.78 -21.17
C LEU A 786 -16.15 -5.29 -21.00
N LEU A 787 -16.77 -5.69 -19.90
CA LEU A 787 -17.12 -7.09 -19.60
C LEU A 787 -18.63 -7.23 -19.51
N ILE A 788 -19.24 -8.00 -20.41
CA ILE A 788 -20.67 -8.28 -20.38
C ILE A 788 -20.94 -9.45 -19.43
N ASN A 789 -21.95 -9.32 -18.58
CA ASN A 789 -22.36 -10.39 -17.67
C ASN A 789 -23.32 -11.36 -18.39
N PRO A 790 -22.94 -12.63 -18.59
CA PRO A 790 -23.80 -13.60 -19.26
C PRO A 790 -25.07 -13.94 -18.46
N HIS A 791 -25.02 -13.78 -17.13
CA HIS A 791 -26.15 -14.05 -16.23
C HIS A 791 -27.25 -12.98 -16.27
N SER A 792 -27.00 -11.83 -16.90
CA SER A 792 -27.91 -10.70 -16.83
C SER A 792 -29.25 -10.98 -17.50
N THR A 793 -30.34 -10.60 -16.83
CA THR A 793 -31.72 -10.72 -17.34
C THR A 793 -32.25 -9.43 -17.96
N ALA A 794 -31.50 -8.32 -17.87
CA ALA A 794 -31.90 -7.06 -18.48
C ALA A 794 -32.04 -7.20 -20.02
N SER A 795 -32.94 -6.43 -20.63
CA SER A 795 -33.07 -6.41 -22.09
C SER A 795 -31.88 -5.72 -22.75
N ALA A 796 -31.59 -6.07 -24.00
CA ALA A 796 -30.53 -5.42 -24.78
C ALA A 796 -30.72 -3.89 -24.86
N GLU A 797 -31.98 -3.42 -24.95
CA GLU A 797 -32.29 -1.98 -24.94
C GLU A 797 -31.89 -1.29 -23.62
N VAL A 798 -32.14 -1.93 -22.47
CA VAL A 798 -31.77 -1.37 -21.16
C VAL A 798 -30.24 -1.36 -20.99
N ALA A 799 -29.58 -2.44 -21.39
CA ALA A 799 -28.14 -2.55 -21.33
C ALA A 799 -27.46 -1.55 -22.28
N GLU A 800 -27.97 -1.39 -23.50
CA GLU A 800 -27.45 -0.42 -24.48
C GLU A 800 -27.59 1.01 -23.97
N LYS A 801 -28.73 1.34 -23.37
CA LYS A 801 -28.93 2.63 -22.72
C LYS A 801 -27.95 2.87 -21.56
N ALA A 802 -27.64 1.84 -20.79
CA ALA A 802 -26.65 1.92 -19.72
C ALA A 802 -25.23 2.10 -20.26
N PHE A 803 -24.91 1.36 -21.31
CA PHE A 803 -23.63 1.41 -22.00
C PHE A 803 -23.38 2.79 -22.61
N GLU A 804 -24.33 3.33 -23.37
CA GLU A 804 -24.18 4.66 -24.00
C GLU A 804 -24.05 5.78 -22.95
N LYS A 805 -24.70 5.66 -21.79
CA LYS A 805 -24.48 6.57 -20.66
C LYS A 805 -23.04 6.48 -20.15
N MET A 806 -22.55 5.27 -19.87
CA MET A 806 -21.19 5.05 -19.36
C MET A 806 -20.12 5.51 -20.36
N LYS A 807 -20.31 5.19 -21.64
CA LYS A 807 -19.46 5.65 -22.74
C LYS A 807 -19.42 7.16 -22.84
N ALA A 808 -20.58 7.83 -22.76
CA ALA A 808 -20.64 9.29 -22.76
C ALA A 808 -19.92 9.90 -21.53
N THR A 809 -20.09 9.30 -20.36
CA THR A 809 -19.39 9.66 -19.11
C THR A 809 -17.87 9.55 -19.28
N LEU A 810 -17.37 8.47 -19.90
CA LEU A 810 -15.95 8.19 -20.00
C LEU A 810 -15.27 8.73 -21.28
N LYS A 811 -16.03 9.26 -22.24
CA LYS A 811 -15.58 9.79 -23.54
C LYS A 811 -14.78 8.82 -24.43
N TYR A 812 -14.95 7.50 -24.32
CA TYR A 812 -14.27 6.52 -25.19
C TYR A 812 -14.83 6.51 -26.63
N PRO A 813 -13.99 6.36 -27.67
CA PRO A 813 -14.43 5.92 -29.00
C PRO A 813 -14.75 4.40 -29.00
N LEU A 814 -15.63 3.95 -29.91
CA LEU A 814 -15.90 2.52 -30.15
C LEU A 814 -15.33 2.07 -31.50
N SER A 815 -14.80 0.85 -31.51
CA SER A 815 -14.53 0.10 -32.74
C SER A 815 -15.84 -0.13 -33.53
N PRO A 816 -15.84 0.01 -34.86
CA PRO A 816 -17.04 -0.05 -35.70
C PRO A 816 -17.53 -1.47 -36.04
N GLU A 817 -16.93 -2.53 -35.49
CA GLU A 817 -17.05 -3.89 -36.05
C GLU A 817 -18.28 -4.70 -35.58
N MET A 818 -18.88 -4.39 -34.42
CA MET A 818 -20.20 -4.91 -33.98
C MET A 818 -20.83 -4.03 -32.90
N SER A 819 -22.16 -3.92 -32.86
CA SER A 819 -22.84 -3.09 -31.84
C SER A 819 -22.90 -3.77 -30.47
N PHE A 820 -22.79 -2.98 -29.39
CA PHE A 820 -22.97 -3.48 -28.01
C PHE A 820 -24.30 -4.24 -27.84
N SER A 821 -25.37 -3.76 -28.48
CA SER A 821 -26.72 -4.35 -28.41
C SER A 821 -26.75 -5.78 -28.95
N GLU A 822 -26.10 -6.03 -30.09
CA GLU A 822 -26.00 -7.37 -30.71
C GLU A 822 -25.19 -8.33 -29.84
N ARG A 823 -24.07 -7.88 -29.27
CA ARG A 823 -23.23 -8.71 -28.37
C ARG A 823 -23.95 -9.03 -27.08
N TYR A 824 -24.58 -8.02 -26.49
CA TYR A 824 -25.37 -8.21 -25.30
C TYR A 824 -26.54 -9.17 -25.57
N ALA A 825 -27.18 -9.11 -26.74
CA ALA A 825 -28.24 -10.07 -27.10
C ALA A 825 -27.72 -11.51 -27.20
N ASN A 826 -26.49 -11.71 -27.68
CA ASN A 826 -25.89 -13.04 -27.87
C ASN A 826 -25.11 -13.57 -26.66
N ARG A 827 -24.92 -12.75 -25.60
CA ARG A 827 -24.07 -12.94 -24.41
C ARG A 827 -24.07 -14.31 -23.74
N THR A 828 -25.03 -15.18 -24.01
CA THR A 828 -25.02 -16.57 -23.56
C THR A 828 -23.83 -17.36 -24.11
N ASP A 829 -23.23 -16.92 -25.22
CA ASP A 829 -21.94 -17.45 -25.69
C ASP A 829 -20.75 -17.07 -24.79
N LEU A 830 -20.92 -16.08 -23.90
CA LEU A 830 -19.93 -15.64 -22.94
C LEU A 830 -19.95 -16.45 -21.63
N PHE A 831 -20.69 -17.55 -21.50
CA PHE A 831 -20.53 -18.42 -20.32
C PHE A 831 -19.13 -19.03 -20.31
N TRP A 832 -18.42 -18.84 -19.19
CA TRP A 832 -17.00 -19.20 -19.10
C TRP A 832 -16.77 -20.57 -18.45
N HIS A 833 -17.78 -21.12 -17.79
CA HIS A 833 -17.73 -22.34 -17.01
C HIS A 833 -18.76 -23.38 -17.52
N GLU A 834 -18.37 -24.65 -17.63
CA GLU A 834 -19.25 -25.73 -18.10
C GLU A 834 -20.45 -25.92 -17.16
N ASP A 835 -20.19 -25.81 -15.86
CA ASP A 835 -21.18 -25.86 -14.80
C ASP A 835 -22.28 -24.78 -14.94
N GLU A 836 -22.04 -23.73 -15.74
CA GLU A 836 -22.99 -22.66 -16.00
C GLU A 836 -23.83 -22.88 -17.25
N VAL A 837 -23.33 -23.66 -18.22
CA VAL A 837 -24.08 -24.04 -19.41
C VAL A 837 -25.33 -24.84 -19.02
N GLU A 838 -25.19 -25.74 -18.04
CA GLU A 838 -26.33 -26.51 -17.49
C GLU A 838 -27.33 -25.64 -16.71
N LEU A 839 -26.88 -24.51 -16.13
CA LEU A 839 -27.75 -23.56 -15.41
C LEU A 839 -28.56 -22.67 -16.36
N ALA A 840 -28.13 -22.52 -17.61
CA ALA A 840 -28.75 -21.68 -18.63
C ALA A 840 -29.86 -22.38 -19.43
N GLU A 841 -29.93 -23.73 -19.43
CA GLU A 841 -31.03 -24.45 -20.08
C GLU A 841 -32.34 -24.25 -19.30
N PRO A 842 -33.40 -23.68 -19.90
CA PRO A 842 -34.69 -23.62 -19.24
C PRO A 842 -35.18 -25.05 -19.02
N ALA A 843 -35.47 -25.40 -17.77
CA ALA A 843 -36.18 -26.64 -17.44
C ALA A 843 -37.42 -26.74 -18.34
N VAL A 844 -37.36 -27.64 -19.32
CA VAL A 844 -38.50 -27.98 -20.17
C VAL A 844 -39.56 -28.54 -19.22
N MET A 845 -40.55 -27.71 -18.89
CA MET A 845 -41.73 -28.17 -18.17
C MET A 845 -42.39 -29.26 -19.01
N HIS A 846 -42.37 -30.49 -18.49
CA HIS A 846 -43.30 -31.55 -18.85
C HIS A 846 -44.41 -31.64 -17.81
#